data_AF-A0A0M5J4C3-F1
#
_entry.id   AF-A0A0M5J4C3-F1
#
_cell.length_a   1.000
_cell.length_b   1.000
_cell.length_c   1.000
_cell.angle_alpha   90.00
_cell.angle_beta   90.00
_cell.angle_gamma   90.00
#
_symmetry.space_group_name_H-M   'P 1'
#
loop_
_entity.id
_entity.type
_entity.pdbx_description
1 polymer ?
#
loop_
_entity_poly.entity_id
_entity_poly.type
_entity_poly.pdbx_seq_one_letter_code
_entity_poly.pdbx_strand_id
1 'polypeptide(L)'
;MYGMLYESVQHYIQEEYGLETWKKICQIVDCKHNSFKTHQIYPDKLMPDFAQALSACTGQSFDFCMIFFGKCFVRFFSNFGYDKMIRSTGRYFCDFLQSIDNIHVQMKFTYPKMKSPSMQLTSMDDNGAVILYRSGRTGMSKYLIGQMTEVAKEFYGLDVTAYVIESQNDICGGTAGPIKLTEGPLTVIVKYRLDFDNRDYMSKRVNIVAHPTQLKMPSVNLNVFLEVFPFTFVLNHDMKITLAGEKIIETWILHNPGVNPKCFIGTHIMDVFKCRRPKDTKIEWETILQMRTVLFEFELIRTGHSRAAYDAALKLDIDTFDNVSLNEAQKMTLTNAQELQDEEKATATHKEIGPESVKRRLSEGLRSILLKGQMFYIKDVDSIIFLCSPLIENLDELHGIGLYLNDLNPHGLSRELVMAGWQHCSKLEMLFEKEEQRSDELEKSLELADSWKTQGDELLYSMIPRPIAERMRMGQEHVCQSFDEVSVIFIEVLNICDSGSNNIQEAMQAVTTLNKVFSALDEEIISPFIYKVETVGMVYMAVSGAPDINPLHAEHACDMALRVMKKVKSQDLPDVAIRVGINSGPVVAGVVGLKVPRYCLFGDTVNTASRMESSCDSWKIQLSNYTALKVREVGYKVEARGFVKVKGKGDMETYWLLKGPE
;
A
#
# COMPACT_ATOMS: atom_id res chain seq x y z
N MET A 1 2.65 19.56 7.05
CA MET A 1 1.93 18.92 8.15
C MET A 1 1.45 17.53 7.72
N TYR A 2 1.29 16.59 8.64
CA TYR A 2 0.78 15.25 8.30
C TYR A 2 -0.73 15.29 8.00
N GLY A 3 -1.17 14.39 7.10
CA GLY A 3 -2.54 14.30 6.63
C GLY A 3 -3.57 14.05 7.71
N MET A 4 -3.19 13.37 8.81
CA MET A 4 -4.06 13.16 9.97
C MET A 4 -4.70 14.47 10.48
N LEU A 5 -3.94 15.58 10.49
CA LEU A 5 -4.44 16.87 10.94
C LEU A 5 -5.52 17.44 10.00
N TYR A 6 -5.39 17.18 8.70
CA TYR A 6 -6.34 17.65 7.71
C TYR A 6 -7.56 16.74 7.60
N GLU A 7 -7.37 15.44 7.82
CA GLU A 7 -8.42 14.44 7.91
C GLU A 7 -9.35 14.74 9.10
N SER A 8 -8.79 15.11 10.27
CA SER A 8 -9.59 15.52 11.43
C SER A 8 -10.42 16.76 11.14
N VAL A 9 -9.82 17.76 10.50
CA VAL A 9 -10.50 19.01 10.14
C VAL A 9 -11.60 18.74 9.11
N GLN A 10 -11.31 17.94 8.09
CA GLN A 10 -12.30 17.53 7.08
C GLN A 10 -13.50 16.83 7.72
N HIS A 11 -13.25 15.82 8.57
CA HIS A 11 -14.31 15.04 9.22
C HIS A 11 -15.24 15.94 10.05
N TYR A 12 -14.70 16.73 10.96
CA TYR A 12 -15.52 17.55 11.86
C TYR A 12 -16.16 18.77 11.19
N ILE A 13 -15.56 19.33 10.14
CA ILE A 13 -16.27 20.35 9.34
C ILE A 13 -17.48 19.74 8.63
N GLN A 14 -17.33 18.54 8.06
CA GLN A 14 -18.44 17.85 7.41
C GLN A 14 -19.54 17.47 8.41
N GLU A 15 -19.17 17.08 9.62
CA GLU A 15 -20.08 16.73 10.71
C GLU A 15 -20.85 17.96 11.25
N GLU A 16 -20.16 19.05 11.60
CA GLU A 16 -20.81 20.22 12.23
C GLU A 16 -21.42 21.21 11.23
N TYR A 17 -20.81 21.40 10.06
CA TYR A 17 -21.22 22.42 9.07
C TYR A 17 -21.70 21.85 7.74
N GLY A 18 -21.69 20.53 7.57
CA GLY A 18 -22.18 19.82 6.39
C GLY A 18 -21.19 19.77 5.20
N LEU A 19 -21.48 18.87 4.26
CA LEU A 19 -20.65 18.61 3.08
C LEU A 19 -20.55 19.83 2.13
N GLU A 20 -21.60 20.65 2.05
CA GLU A 20 -21.62 21.82 1.17
C GLU A 20 -20.64 22.91 1.62
N THR A 21 -20.54 23.14 2.92
CA THR A 21 -19.60 24.09 3.51
C THR A 21 -18.16 23.64 3.25
N TRP A 22 -17.88 22.34 3.41
CA TRP A 22 -16.58 21.77 3.05
C TRP A 22 -16.22 21.98 1.58
N LYS A 23 -17.15 21.75 0.64
CA LYS A 23 -16.91 21.99 -0.79
C LYS A 23 -16.59 23.46 -1.08
N LYS A 24 -17.31 24.41 -0.44
CA LYS A 24 -17.02 25.86 -0.58
C LYS A 24 -15.62 26.20 -0.05
N ILE A 25 -15.22 25.63 1.09
CA ILE A 25 -13.88 25.80 1.65
C ILE A 25 -12.81 25.27 0.69
N CYS A 26 -13.00 24.07 0.14
CA CYS A 26 -12.06 23.49 -0.85
C CYS A 26 -11.92 24.36 -2.10
N GLN A 27 -13.01 25.00 -2.56
CA GLN A 27 -13.00 25.92 -3.69
C GLN A 27 -12.23 27.21 -3.38
N ILE A 28 -12.42 27.79 -2.18
CA ILE A 28 -11.73 29.02 -1.75
C ILE A 28 -10.21 28.79 -1.63
N VAL A 29 -9.80 27.62 -1.13
CA VAL A 29 -8.39 27.27 -0.89
C VAL A 29 -7.71 26.69 -2.14
N ASP A 30 -8.43 26.48 -3.24
CA ASP A 30 -7.96 25.76 -4.45
C ASP A 30 -7.32 24.39 -4.12
N CYS A 31 -8.00 23.61 -3.27
CA CYS A 31 -7.48 22.33 -2.84
C CYS A 31 -7.77 21.24 -3.89
N LYS A 32 -6.75 20.77 -4.60
CA LYS A 32 -6.85 19.67 -5.59
C LYS A 32 -7.06 18.29 -4.96
N HIS A 33 -7.04 18.16 -3.63
CA HIS A 33 -7.12 16.88 -2.94
C HIS A 33 -8.56 16.59 -2.50
N ASN A 34 -9.16 15.54 -3.08
CA ASN A 34 -10.51 15.09 -2.69
C ASN A 34 -10.57 14.40 -1.32
N SER A 35 -9.44 13.85 -0.86
CA SER A 35 -9.29 13.23 0.45
C SER A 35 -7.87 13.36 0.97
N PHE A 36 -7.74 13.52 2.29
CA PHE A 36 -6.44 13.52 2.96
C PHE A 36 -6.06 12.11 3.38
N LYS A 37 -4.80 11.72 3.12
CA LYS A 37 -4.23 10.45 3.57
C LYS A 37 -3.41 10.68 4.82
N THR A 38 -3.68 9.92 5.88
CA THR A 38 -3.12 10.10 7.23
C THR A 38 -1.58 10.26 7.27
N HIS A 39 -0.85 9.40 6.53
CA HIS A 39 0.63 9.40 6.51
C HIS A 39 1.27 10.30 5.44
N GLN A 40 0.47 10.96 4.59
CA GLN A 40 0.99 11.87 3.57
C GLN A 40 1.31 13.24 4.19
N ILE A 41 2.34 13.92 3.69
CA ILE A 41 2.71 15.28 4.14
C ILE A 41 2.17 16.29 3.15
N TYR A 42 1.49 17.31 3.67
CA TYR A 42 0.93 18.43 2.92
C TYR A 42 1.59 19.75 3.34
N PRO A 43 1.51 20.82 2.53
CA PRO A 43 2.07 22.13 2.87
C PRO A 43 1.54 22.69 4.20
N ASP A 44 2.40 23.38 4.96
CA ASP A 44 2.04 23.96 6.27
C ASP A 44 1.07 25.16 6.14
N LYS A 45 0.99 25.79 4.96
CA LYS A 45 0.10 26.93 4.67
C LYS A 45 -1.40 26.56 4.63
N LEU A 46 -1.71 25.29 4.33
CA LEU A 46 -3.10 24.86 4.17
C LEU A 46 -3.93 25.00 5.45
N MET A 47 -3.34 24.80 6.63
CA MET A 47 -4.07 24.88 7.89
C MET A 47 -4.61 26.31 8.18
N PRO A 48 -3.78 27.37 8.16
CA PRO A 48 -4.29 28.73 8.29
C PRO A 48 -5.19 29.14 7.12
N ASP A 49 -4.92 28.67 5.89
CA ASP A 49 -5.78 28.96 4.74
C ASP A 49 -7.19 28.34 4.92
N PHE A 50 -7.29 27.11 5.46
CA PHE A 50 -8.56 26.50 5.84
C PHE A 50 -9.28 27.26 6.96
N ALA A 51 -8.55 27.74 7.97
CA ALA A 51 -9.14 28.53 9.05
C ALA A 51 -9.69 29.87 8.54
N GLN A 52 -8.99 30.52 7.60
CA GLN A 52 -9.44 31.76 6.97
C GLN A 52 -10.65 31.53 6.07
N ALA A 53 -10.66 30.45 5.27
CA ALA A 53 -11.81 30.08 4.45
C ALA A 53 -13.04 29.73 5.29
N LEU A 54 -12.87 28.95 6.38
CA LEU A 54 -13.95 28.63 7.31
C LEU A 54 -14.49 29.89 8.00
N SER A 55 -13.61 30.80 8.41
CA SER A 55 -13.98 32.11 8.98
C SER A 55 -14.84 32.92 8.00
N ALA A 56 -14.46 32.96 6.72
CA ALA A 56 -15.24 33.61 5.67
C ALA A 56 -16.62 32.96 5.42
N CYS A 57 -16.72 31.64 5.53
CA CYS A 57 -18.00 30.92 5.36
C CYS A 57 -18.94 31.00 6.57
N THR A 58 -18.40 31.02 7.79
CA THR A 58 -19.18 30.91 9.04
C THR A 58 -19.35 32.22 9.78
N GLY A 59 -18.56 33.25 9.45
CA GLY A 59 -18.54 34.55 10.14
C GLY A 59 -17.82 34.53 11.50
N GLN A 60 -17.23 33.40 11.90
CA GLN A 60 -16.46 33.27 13.14
C GLN A 60 -15.07 33.90 13.02
N SER A 61 -14.43 34.23 14.14
CA SER A 61 -13.06 34.77 14.11
C SER A 61 -12.04 33.70 13.72
N PHE A 62 -10.93 34.13 13.12
CA PHE A 62 -9.81 33.23 12.78
C PHE A 62 -9.29 32.46 14.01
N ASP A 63 -9.17 33.14 15.14
CA ASP A 63 -8.77 32.54 16.43
C ASP A 63 -9.73 31.43 16.86
N PHE A 64 -11.04 31.65 16.71
CA PHE A 64 -12.05 30.63 17.01
C PHE A 64 -11.89 29.41 16.11
N CYS A 65 -11.72 29.60 14.80
CA CYS A 65 -11.49 28.50 13.86
C CYS A 65 -10.24 27.68 14.19
N MET A 66 -9.15 28.35 14.58
CA MET A 66 -7.91 27.66 14.95
C MET A 66 -8.04 26.89 16.27
N ILE A 67 -8.72 27.45 17.28
CA ILE A 67 -9.04 26.74 18.53
C ILE A 67 -9.95 25.53 18.22
N PHE A 68 -10.95 25.72 17.36
CA PHE A 68 -11.85 24.67 16.92
C PHE A 68 -11.09 23.51 16.26
N PHE A 69 -10.17 23.79 15.33
CA PHE A 69 -9.33 22.75 14.72
C PHE A 69 -8.48 21.98 15.74
N GLY A 70 -7.97 22.66 16.77
CA GLY A 70 -7.28 22.02 17.88
C GLY A 70 -8.15 21.01 18.62
N LYS A 71 -9.42 21.35 18.88
CA LYS A 71 -10.39 20.45 19.51
C LYS A 71 -10.75 19.27 18.61
N CYS A 72 -10.99 19.52 17.31
CA CYS A 72 -11.27 18.48 16.32
C CYS A 72 -10.16 17.43 16.27
N PHE A 73 -8.89 17.86 16.31
CA PHE A 73 -7.77 16.94 16.33
C PHE A 73 -7.80 16.03 17.56
N VAL A 74 -8.14 16.59 18.74
CA VAL A 74 -8.18 15.82 19.99
C VAL A 74 -9.24 14.71 19.91
N ARG A 75 -10.45 15.07 19.49
CA ARG A 75 -11.53 14.10 19.32
C ARG A 75 -11.22 13.05 18.24
N PHE A 76 -10.53 13.47 17.17
CA PHE A 76 -10.17 12.57 16.08
C PHE A 76 -9.10 11.55 16.46
N PHE A 77 -8.10 11.93 17.27
CA PHE A 77 -7.06 10.97 17.64
C PHE A 77 -7.61 9.82 18.50
N SER A 78 -8.72 10.04 19.22
CA SER A 78 -9.41 9.00 19.99
C SER A 78 -9.85 7.84 19.08
N ASN A 79 -10.22 8.12 17.82
CA ASN A 79 -10.57 7.08 16.83
C ASN A 79 -9.39 6.17 16.45
N PHE A 80 -8.15 6.65 16.59
CA PHE A 80 -6.93 5.86 16.34
C PHE A 80 -6.44 5.12 17.59
N GLY A 81 -7.16 5.21 18.71
CA GLY A 81 -6.80 4.54 19.97
C GLY A 81 -5.64 5.20 20.72
N TYR A 82 -5.28 6.45 20.37
CA TYR A 82 -4.29 7.23 21.13
C TYR A 82 -4.83 7.76 22.46
N ASP A 83 -6.13 7.63 22.70
CA ASP A 83 -6.78 7.95 23.97
C ASP A 83 -6.16 7.18 25.14
N LYS A 84 -5.86 5.89 24.94
CA LYS A 84 -5.21 5.03 25.93
C LYS A 84 -3.81 5.54 26.25
N MET A 85 -3.06 6.00 25.25
CA MET A 85 -1.72 6.55 25.43
C MET A 85 -1.77 7.79 26.32
N ILE A 86 -2.67 8.72 26.04
CA ILE A 86 -2.78 9.95 26.85
C ILE A 86 -3.23 9.66 28.27
N ARG A 87 -4.27 8.82 28.46
CA ARG A 87 -4.71 8.42 29.82
C ARG A 87 -3.63 7.69 30.61
N SER A 88 -2.72 7.00 29.93
CA SER A 88 -1.62 6.27 30.59
C SER A 88 -0.46 7.17 31.05
N THR A 89 -0.38 8.42 30.58
CA THR A 89 0.75 9.31 30.89
C THR A 89 0.81 9.75 32.34
N GLY A 90 -0.34 9.89 33.00
CA GLY A 90 -0.38 10.27 34.41
C GLY A 90 -1.79 10.37 34.95
N ARG A 91 -1.90 10.47 36.27
CA ARG A 91 -3.20 10.56 36.96
C ARG A 91 -3.76 11.98 36.91
N TYR A 92 -2.87 12.97 36.86
CA TYR A 92 -3.20 14.38 36.85
C TYR A 92 -2.79 15.03 35.54
N PHE A 93 -3.49 16.11 35.20
CA PHE A 93 -3.19 16.87 33.98
C PHE A 93 -1.74 17.40 33.98
N CYS A 94 -1.18 17.80 35.12
CA CYS A 94 0.23 18.20 35.24
C CYS A 94 1.24 17.10 34.85
N ASP A 95 0.93 15.83 35.13
CA ASP A 95 1.80 14.71 34.77
C ASP A 95 1.84 14.52 33.24
N PHE A 96 0.68 14.70 32.59
CA PHE A 96 0.59 14.76 31.14
C PHE A 96 1.41 15.91 30.59
N LEU A 97 1.26 17.13 31.14
CA LEU A 97 2.00 18.32 30.71
C LEU A 97 3.52 18.15 30.78
N GLN A 98 4.03 17.43 31.78
CA GLN A 98 5.45 17.09 31.90
C GLN A 98 5.91 16.06 30.87
N SER A 99 4.99 15.23 30.38
CA SER A 99 5.27 14.07 29.53
C SER A 99 5.01 14.30 28.03
N ILE A 100 4.50 15.48 27.62
CA ILE A 100 4.11 15.73 26.22
C ILE A 100 5.27 15.51 25.24
N ASP A 101 6.46 16.00 25.58
CA ASP A 101 7.64 15.84 24.72
C ASP A 101 8.02 14.36 24.55
N ASN A 102 7.81 13.53 25.58
CA ASN A 102 8.03 12.09 25.50
C ASN A 102 7.03 11.41 24.56
N ILE A 103 5.75 11.80 24.62
CA ILE A 103 4.71 11.31 23.71
C ILE A 103 5.07 11.66 22.27
N HIS A 104 5.48 12.91 22.01
CA HIS A 104 5.91 13.34 20.68
C HIS A 104 7.11 12.57 20.16
N VAL A 105 8.06 12.19 21.03
CA VAL A 105 9.17 11.33 20.63
C VAL A 105 8.67 9.94 20.23
N GLN A 106 7.71 9.37 20.97
CA GLN A 106 7.14 8.07 20.61
C GLN A 106 6.34 8.12 19.30
N MET A 107 5.57 9.19 19.09
CA MET A 107 4.82 9.40 17.86
C MET A 107 5.72 9.51 16.61
N LYS A 108 7.02 9.82 16.74
CA LYS A 108 7.95 9.80 15.60
C LYS A 108 8.19 8.40 15.04
N PHE A 109 7.97 7.34 15.81
CA PHE A 109 8.05 5.98 15.27
C PHE A 109 6.93 5.73 14.25
N THR A 110 5.71 6.19 14.55
CA THR A 110 4.58 6.12 13.61
C THR A 110 4.65 7.20 12.52
N TYR A 111 5.23 8.36 12.84
CA TYR A 111 5.36 9.52 11.95
C TYR A 111 6.82 9.99 11.83
N PRO A 112 7.68 9.30 11.05
CA PRO A 112 9.13 9.53 11.05
C PRO A 112 9.58 10.94 10.68
N LYS A 113 8.82 11.63 9.82
CA LYS A 113 9.12 12.99 9.35
C LYS A 113 8.47 14.06 10.22
N MET A 114 7.93 13.69 11.38
CA MET A 114 7.21 14.61 12.27
C MET A 114 8.18 15.60 12.92
N LYS A 115 7.93 16.89 12.67
CA LYS A 115 8.55 18.00 13.41
C LYS A 115 7.61 18.38 14.55
N SER A 116 7.86 17.81 15.73
CA SER A 116 7.10 18.07 16.96
C SER A 116 7.55 19.40 17.60
N PRO A 117 6.61 20.23 18.10
CA PRO A 117 6.97 21.32 19.00
C PRO A 117 7.45 20.75 20.35
N SER A 118 8.22 21.54 21.08
CA SER A 118 8.62 21.23 22.47
C SER A 118 7.76 22.01 23.44
N MET A 119 7.30 21.35 24.50
CA MET A 119 6.48 21.90 25.56
C MET A 119 7.12 21.58 26.91
N GLN A 120 7.52 22.62 27.62
CA GLN A 120 8.18 22.50 28.92
C GLN A 120 7.36 23.16 30.00
N LEU A 121 7.02 22.40 31.04
CA LEU A 121 6.35 22.92 32.21
C LEU A 121 7.35 23.74 33.05
N THR A 122 7.11 25.04 33.20
CA THR A 122 8.02 25.97 33.87
C THR A 122 7.69 26.15 35.35
N SER A 123 6.42 26.36 35.66
CA SER A 123 5.94 26.54 37.04
C SER A 123 4.55 25.94 37.22
N MET A 124 4.24 25.56 38.45
CA MET A 124 2.96 24.99 38.87
C MET A 124 2.54 25.67 40.17
N ASP A 125 1.25 25.93 40.31
CA ASP A 125 0.64 26.42 41.55
C ASP A 125 -0.72 25.76 41.77
N ASP A 126 -1.40 26.13 42.86
CA ASP A 126 -2.69 25.55 43.26
C ASP A 126 -3.81 25.87 42.25
N ASN A 127 -3.65 26.95 41.48
CA ASN A 127 -4.65 27.47 40.55
C ASN A 127 -4.30 27.19 39.08
N GLY A 128 -3.24 26.41 38.80
CA GLY A 128 -2.86 26.09 37.44
C GLY A 128 -1.37 25.83 37.21
N ALA A 129 -0.97 26.02 35.94
CA ALA A 129 0.36 25.71 35.46
C ALA A 129 0.80 26.66 34.33
N VAL A 130 2.12 26.84 34.19
CA VAL A 130 2.74 27.67 33.15
C VAL A 130 3.60 26.81 32.25
N ILE A 131 3.32 26.85 30.94
CA ILE A 131 4.02 26.07 29.93
C ILE A 131 4.76 26.99 28.97
N LEU A 132 6.00 26.62 28.65
CA LEU A 132 6.79 27.20 27.58
C LEU A 132 6.68 26.34 26.33
N TYR A 133 6.12 26.90 25.27
CA TYR A 133 5.99 26.28 23.95
C TYR A 133 7.08 26.81 23.02
N ARG A 134 7.79 25.89 22.36
CA ARG A 134 8.79 26.20 21.33
C ARG A 134 8.47 25.46 20.04
N SER A 135 8.42 26.19 18.92
CA SER A 135 8.09 25.62 17.62
C SER A 135 8.85 26.29 16.49
N GLY A 136 9.08 25.55 15.40
CA GLY A 136 9.57 26.11 14.14
C GLY A 136 8.45 26.61 13.21
N ARG A 137 7.18 26.53 13.64
CA ARG A 137 6.01 26.96 12.87
C ARG A 137 5.33 28.15 13.55
N THR A 138 4.99 29.16 12.76
CA THR A 138 4.26 30.37 13.20
C THR A 138 2.75 30.18 13.11
N GLY A 139 1.97 30.90 13.93
CA GLY A 139 0.52 30.97 13.81
C GLY A 139 -0.24 29.75 14.34
N MET A 140 0.44 28.85 15.07
CA MET A 140 -0.16 27.63 15.64
C MET A 140 -0.49 27.75 17.13
N SER A 141 -0.38 28.95 17.71
CA SER A 141 -0.57 29.17 19.14
C SER A 141 -2.00 28.89 19.60
N LYS A 142 -2.98 29.43 18.87
CA LYS A 142 -4.42 29.22 19.13
C LYS A 142 -4.84 27.77 18.95
N TYR A 143 -4.22 27.07 17.99
CA TYR A 143 -4.45 25.65 17.77
C TYR A 143 -4.06 24.82 19.01
N LEU A 144 -2.92 25.13 19.64
CA LEU A 144 -2.48 24.45 20.87
C LEU A 144 -3.45 24.68 22.04
N ILE A 145 -4.03 25.88 22.16
CA ILE A 145 -5.05 26.18 23.19
C ILE A 145 -6.25 25.24 23.02
N GLY A 146 -6.74 25.06 21.79
CA GLY A 146 -7.81 24.12 21.49
C GLY A 146 -7.48 22.68 21.90
N GLN A 147 -6.25 22.25 21.63
CA GLN A 147 -5.79 20.92 22.03
C GLN A 147 -5.75 20.73 23.55
N MET A 148 -5.13 21.67 24.28
CA MET A 148 -4.96 21.57 25.73
C MET A 148 -6.29 21.62 26.48
N THR A 149 -7.20 22.48 26.03
CA THR A 149 -8.55 22.60 26.63
C THR A 149 -9.38 21.35 26.41
N GLU A 150 -9.37 20.77 25.20
CA GLU A 150 -10.12 19.55 24.93
C GLU A 150 -9.50 18.33 25.65
N VAL A 151 -8.17 18.23 25.70
CA VAL A 151 -7.51 17.12 26.42
C VAL A 151 -7.85 17.15 27.92
N ALA A 152 -7.80 18.33 28.54
CA ALA A 152 -8.15 18.46 29.95
C ALA A 152 -9.61 18.07 30.22
N LYS A 153 -10.52 18.46 29.32
CA LYS A 153 -11.94 18.16 29.44
C LYS A 153 -12.26 16.68 29.19
N GLU A 154 -11.80 16.10 28.09
CA GLU A 154 -12.16 14.75 27.64
C GLU A 154 -11.47 13.65 28.46
N PHE A 155 -10.21 13.86 28.89
CA PHE A 155 -9.44 12.83 29.60
C PHE A 155 -9.37 13.01 31.11
N TYR A 156 -9.42 14.26 31.60
CA TYR A 156 -9.25 14.57 33.03
C TYR A 156 -10.51 15.17 33.67
N GLY A 157 -11.55 15.49 32.90
CA GLY A 157 -12.78 16.11 33.42
C GLY A 157 -12.55 17.51 34.00
N LEU A 158 -11.51 18.21 33.56
CA LEU A 158 -11.15 19.54 34.03
C LEU A 158 -11.51 20.61 33.00
N ASP A 159 -12.20 21.65 33.45
CA ASP A 159 -12.43 22.86 32.65
C ASP A 159 -11.22 23.79 32.79
N VAL A 160 -10.30 23.71 31.83
CA VAL A 160 -9.09 24.54 31.77
C VAL A 160 -9.36 25.80 30.94
N THR A 161 -8.93 26.95 31.45
CA THR A 161 -8.84 28.18 30.66
C THR A 161 -7.38 28.49 30.36
N ALA A 162 -7.08 28.77 29.08
CA ALA A 162 -5.71 28.96 28.61
C ALA A 162 -5.55 30.34 27.98
N TYR A 163 -4.54 31.10 28.43
CA TYR A 163 -4.18 32.39 27.85
C TYR A 163 -2.67 32.51 27.61
N VAL A 164 -2.31 33.38 26.67
CA VAL A 164 -0.93 33.66 26.31
C VAL A 164 -0.39 34.77 27.21
N ILE A 165 0.68 34.51 27.95
CA ILE A 165 1.37 35.51 28.78
C ILE A 165 2.36 36.30 27.92
N GLU A 166 3.19 35.57 27.18
CA GLU A 166 4.29 36.13 26.40
C GLU A 166 4.34 35.41 25.05
N SER A 167 4.58 36.15 23.98
CA SER A 167 4.68 35.60 22.64
C SER A 167 5.80 36.27 21.86
N GLN A 168 6.70 35.47 21.31
CA GLN A 168 7.84 35.89 20.49
C GLN A 168 7.76 35.18 19.14
N ASN A 169 7.86 35.96 18.05
CA ASN A 169 7.84 35.48 16.67
C ASN A 169 6.56 34.72 16.24
N ASP A 170 5.47 34.78 17.02
CA ASP A 170 4.19 34.18 16.65
C ASP A 170 3.37 35.16 15.79
N ILE A 171 3.50 35.03 14.48
CA ILE A 171 2.80 35.87 13.51
C ILE A 171 1.63 35.07 12.93
N CYS A 172 0.43 35.65 12.97
CA CYS A 172 -0.75 35.12 12.30
C CYS A 172 -0.68 35.39 10.79
N GLY A 173 -0.87 34.38 9.94
CA GLY A 173 -1.00 34.62 8.50
C GLY A 173 -1.13 33.37 7.62
N GLY A 174 -1.98 33.48 6.60
CA GLY A 174 -2.04 32.58 5.43
C GLY A 174 -0.91 32.86 4.43
N THR A 175 -1.18 32.71 3.13
CA THR A 175 -0.23 32.75 1.98
C THR A 175 0.94 33.75 2.01
N ALA A 176 0.83 34.90 2.70
CA ALA A 176 1.86 35.95 2.78
C ALA A 176 3.07 35.65 3.70
N GLY A 177 2.92 34.87 4.78
CA GLY A 177 4.01 34.54 5.72
C GLY A 177 4.76 35.74 6.35
N PRO A 178 5.65 35.53 7.33
CA PRO A 178 6.54 36.58 7.83
C PRO A 178 7.63 36.94 6.80
N ILE A 179 7.87 38.23 6.57
CA ILE A 179 9.06 38.70 5.86
C ILE A 179 10.28 38.46 6.78
N LYS A 180 11.22 37.60 6.35
CA LYS A 180 12.46 37.33 7.10
C LYS A 180 13.40 38.53 7.01
N LEU A 181 13.68 39.18 8.14
CA LEU A 181 14.68 40.26 8.25
C LEU A 181 16.10 39.74 8.54
N THR A 182 16.26 38.49 8.97
CA THR A 182 17.56 37.87 9.34
C THR A 182 17.63 36.39 8.92
N GLU A 183 18.82 35.93 8.52
CA GLU A 183 19.09 34.57 7.98
C GLU A 183 19.08 33.42 9.02
N GLY A 184 18.64 33.66 10.26
CA GLY A 184 18.54 32.64 11.30
C GLY A 184 17.24 31.79 11.23
N PRO A 185 17.22 30.57 11.79
CA PRO A 185 15.97 29.81 11.95
C PRO A 185 15.01 30.55 12.91
N LEU A 186 13.84 30.93 12.40
CA LEU A 186 12.77 31.54 13.22
C LEU A 186 12.23 30.49 14.20
N THR A 187 12.58 30.63 15.48
CA THR A 187 11.96 29.88 16.57
C THR A 187 10.86 30.73 17.19
N VAL A 188 9.67 30.14 17.27
CA VAL A 188 8.48 30.71 17.92
C VAL A 188 8.49 30.25 19.36
N ILE A 189 8.42 31.21 20.28
CA ILE A 189 8.40 30.94 21.72
C ILE A 189 7.14 31.58 22.28
N VAL A 190 6.28 30.77 22.90
CA VAL A 190 5.03 31.25 23.50
C VAL A 190 4.91 30.69 24.91
N LYS A 191 4.63 31.56 25.88
CA LYS A 191 4.41 31.19 27.27
C LYS A 191 2.92 31.21 27.55
N TYR A 192 2.37 30.06 27.91
CA TYR A 192 0.96 29.90 28.25
C TYR A 192 0.75 29.81 29.75
N ARG A 193 -0.33 30.40 30.22
CA ARG A 193 -0.91 30.11 31.53
C ARG A 193 -2.17 29.28 31.34
N LEU A 194 -2.23 28.16 32.05
CA LEU A 194 -3.37 27.27 32.13
C LEU A 194 -3.95 27.38 33.52
N ASP A 195 -5.16 27.91 33.65
CA ASP A 195 -5.86 28.03 34.92
C ASP A 195 -6.84 26.87 35.08
N PHE A 196 -6.68 26.13 36.17
CA PHE A 196 -7.52 24.99 36.59
C PHE A 196 -7.27 24.66 38.06
N ASP A 197 -8.18 23.90 38.67
CA ASP A 197 -8.01 23.46 40.07
C ASP A 197 -6.92 22.38 40.17
N ASN A 198 -5.78 22.74 40.76
CA ASN A 198 -4.61 21.88 40.87
C ASN A 198 -4.28 21.52 42.34
N ARG A 199 -5.18 21.82 43.28
CA ARG A 199 -4.96 21.64 44.73
C ARG A 199 -4.70 20.18 45.11
N ASP A 200 -5.39 19.23 44.48
CA ASP A 200 -5.22 17.80 44.74
C ASP A 200 -3.82 17.28 44.33
N TYR A 201 -3.25 17.84 43.26
CA TYR A 201 -1.89 17.51 42.83
C TYR A 201 -0.85 18.13 43.77
N MET A 202 -1.04 19.40 44.12
CA MET A 202 -0.13 20.14 44.99
C MET A 202 -0.09 19.56 46.40
N SER A 203 -1.24 19.22 46.98
CA SER A 203 -1.33 18.57 48.31
C SER A 203 -0.65 17.20 48.34
N LYS A 204 -0.72 16.41 47.26
CA LYS A 204 0.00 15.13 47.18
C LYS A 204 1.50 15.30 47.02
N ARG A 205 1.96 16.31 46.27
CA ARG A 205 3.40 16.66 46.24
C ARG A 205 3.90 17.14 47.60
N VAL A 206 3.08 17.88 48.35
CA VAL A 206 3.39 18.26 49.73
C VAL A 206 3.37 17.04 50.66
N ASN A 207 2.49 16.06 50.45
CA ASN A 207 2.50 14.78 51.17
C ASN A 207 3.72 13.89 50.85
N ILE A 208 4.49 14.14 49.79
CA ILE A 208 5.82 13.52 49.62
C ILE A 208 6.78 14.01 50.72
N VAL A 209 6.59 15.22 51.24
CA VAL A 209 7.30 15.72 52.42
C VAL A 209 6.85 14.96 53.69
N ALA A 210 5.65 14.38 53.70
CA ALA A 210 5.11 13.58 54.80
C ALA A 210 5.23 12.05 54.59
N HIS A 211 5.86 11.59 53.50
CA HIS A 211 6.00 10.16 53.20
C HIS A 211 7.08 9.53 54.10
N PRO A 212 6.91 8.30 54.62
CA PRO A 212 7.86 7.63 55.52
C PRO A 212 9.27 7.39 54.95
N THR A 213 9.51 7.72 53.67
CA THR A 213 10.83 7.79 53.03
C THR A 213 11.73 8.93 53.53
N GLN A 214 11.23 9.80 54.44
CA GLN A 214 12.06 10.73 55.22
C GLN A 214 12.71 10.12 56.47
N LEU A 215 12.52 8.83 56.76
CA LEU A 215 13.51 8.12 57.58
C LEU A 215 14.85 8.35 56.88
N LYS A 216 15.83 8.96 57.58
CA LYS A 216 17.22 9.04 57.10
C LYS A 216 17.70 7.63 56.83
N MET A 217 17.52 7.17 55.60
CA MET A 217 18.05 5.91 55.13
C MET A 217 19.58 6.00 55.26
N PRO A 218 20.25 4.91 55.64
CA PRO A 218 21.71 4.88 55.66
C PRO A 218 22.25 5.24 54.27
N SER A 219 23.33 6.03 54.24
CA SER A 219 23.99 6.46 53.02
C SER A 219 24.46 5.24 52.22
N VAL A 220 24.12 5.17 50.94
CA VAL A 220 24.61 4.14 50.01
C VAL A 220 25.96 4.58 49.45
N ASN A 221 26.91 3.64 49.37
CA ASN A 221 28.20 3.90 48.75
C ASN A 221 28.02 4.09 47.23
N LEU A 222 28.58 5.17 46.69
CA LEU A 222 28.56 5.50 45.26
C LEU A 222 29.16 4.38 44.38
N ASN A 223 30.14 3.63 44.87
CA ASN A 223 30.72 2.52 44.10
C ASN A 223 29.70 1.39 43.87
N VAL A 224 28.96 1.02 44.91
CA VAL A 224 27.87 0.02 44.81
C VAL A 224 26.77 0.52 43.87
N PHE A 225 26.51 1.83 43.87
CA PHE A 225 25.56 2.42 42.93
C PHE A 225 26.04 2.31 41.47
N LEU A 226 27.32 2.55 41.20
CA LEU A 226 27.90 2.47 39.85
C LEU A 226 28.02 1.02 39.35
N GLU A 227 28.19 0.04 40.24
CA GLU A 227 28.10 -1.38 39.89
C GLU A 227 26.70 -1.77 39.42
N VAL A 228 25.65 -1.24 40.08
CA VAL A 228 24.27 -1.47 39.67
C VAL A 228 23.97 -0.75 38.34
N PHE A 229 24.50 0.45 38.14
CA PHE A 229 24.29 1.27 36.94
C PHE A 229 25.59 1.44 36.11
N PRO A 230 26.00 0.41 35.35
CA PRO A 230 27.29 0.36 34.66
C PRO A 230 27.48 1.43 33.56
N PHE A 231 26.38 2.01 33.06
CA PHE A 231 26.39 3.09 32.07
C PHE A 231 26.12 4.47 32.64
N THR A 232 26.34 4.73 33.92
CA THR A 232 26.14 6.06 34.52
C THR A 232 27.44 6.85 34.64
N PHE A 233 27.38 8.18 34.55
CA PHE A 233 28.49 9.06 34.94
C PHE A 233 28.00 10.28 35.73
N VAL A 234 28.91 10.86 36.52
CA VAL A 234 28.69 12.00 37.41
C VAL A 234 29.53 13.18 36.95
N LEU A 235 28.94 14.38 36.97
CA LEU A 235 29.52 15.64 36.53
C LEU A 235 29.60 16.65 37.67
N ASN A 236 30.66 17.45 37.67
CA ASN A 236 30.80 18.62 38.53
C ASN A 236 30.28 19.91 37.84
N HIS A 237 30.36 21.05 38.54
CA HIS A 237 29.99 22.38 38.02
C HIS A 237 30.72 22.77 36.72
N ASP A 238 31.96 22.33 36.54
CA ASP A 238 32.77 22.56 35.34
C ASP A 238 32.43 21.60 34.19
N MET A 239 31.36 20.80 34.30
CA MET A 239 30.96 19.79 33.31
C MET A 239 32.04 18.72 33.04
N LYS A 240 32.89 18.45 34.03
CA LYS A 240 33.90 17.39 34.01
C LYS A 240 33.40 16.12 34.67
N ILE A 241 33.77 14.98 34.11
CA ILE A 241 33.39 13.65 34.61
C ILE A 241 34.19 13.33 35.86
N THR A 242 33.53 13.16 37.01
CA THR A 242 34.19 12.81 38.28
C THR A 242 34.17 11.31 38.54
N LEU A 243 33.05 10.65 38.25
CA LEU A 243 32.85 9.22 38.42
C LEU A 243 32.10 8.64 37.22
N ALA A 244 32.36 7.38 36.90
CA ALA A 244 31.63 6.67 35.85
C ALA A 244 31.55 5.17 36.17
N GLY A 245 30.53 4.52 35.63
CA GLY A 245 30.37 3.08 35.70
C GLY A 245 31.41 2.36 34.84
N GLU A 246 31.71 1.12 35.23
CA GLU A 246 32.76 0.29 34.64
C GLU A 246 32.60 0.12 33.12
N LYS A 247 31.38 -0.15 32.64
CA LYS A 247 31.13 -0.46 31.23
C LYS A 247 31.25 0.73 30.29
N ILE A 248 31.00 1.95 30.75
CA ILE A 248 31.33 3.14 29.94
C ILE A 248 32.83 3.24 29.74
N ILE A 249 33.61 3.02 30.80
CA ILE A 249 35.07 3.14 30.75
C ILE A 249 35.64 2.07 29.83
N GLU A 250 35.22 0.81 29.96
CA GLU A 250 35.61 -0.29 29.07
C GLU A 250 35.28 0.04 27.60
N THR A 251 34.06 0.52 27.34
CA THR A 251 33.63 0.88 25.98
C THR A 251 34.44 2.05 25.43
N TRP A 252 34.81 3.03 26.26
CA TRP A 252 35.65 4.14 25.83
C TRP A 252 37.08 3.72 25.51
N ILE A 253 37.67 2.83 26.31
CA ILE A 253 38.98 2.24 26.05
C ILE A 253 38.96 1.48 24.71
N LEU A 254 37.89 0.70 24.48
CA LEU A 254 37.69 -0.07 23.25
C LEU A 254 37.68 0.82 22.00
N HIS A 255 37.00 1.97 22.07
CA HIS A 255 36.85 2.88 20.94
C HIS A 255 38.02 3.88 20.76
N ASN A 256 38.89 4.05 21.76
CA ASN A 256 40.00 4.99 21.71
C ASN A 256 41.35 4.31 22.06
N PRO A 257 41.79 3.33 21.25
CA PRO A 257 43.05 2.64 21.51
C PRO A 257 44.24 3.61 21.38
N GLY A 258 44.99 3.80 22.47
CA GLY A 258 46.18 4.65 22.52
C GLY A 258 46.07 5.88 23.42
N VAL A 259 44.89 6.18 23.97
CA VAL A 259 44.72 7.21 25.02
C VAL A 259 44.82 6.56 26.39
N ASN A 260 45.45 7.22 27.37
CA ASN A 260 45.55 6.69 28.73
C ASN A 260 44.14 6.52 29.33
N PRO A 261 43.76 5.31 29.81
CA PRO A 261 42.48 5.03 30.46
C PRO A 261 42.10 6.03 31.57
N LYS A 262 43.10 6.53 32.31
CA LYS A 262 42.90 7.48 33.41
C LYS A 262 42.42 8.87 32.95
N CYS A 263 42.57 9.20 31.66
CA CYS A 263 42.12 10.48 31.12
C CYS A 263 40.59 10.59 31.02
N PHE A 264 39.85 9.49 31.08
CA PHE A 264 38.39 9.54 31.06
C PHE A 264 37.81 10.31 32.27
N ILE A 265 38.45 10.17 33.44
CA ILE A 265 38.07 10.89 34.65
C ILE A 265 38.77 12.26 34.65
N GLY A 266 38.00 13.32 34.83
CA GLY A 266 38.47 14.72 34.86
C GLY A 266 38.44 15.43 33.51
N THR A 267 38.09 14.75 32.41
CA THR A 267 37.85 15.39 31.10
C THR A 267 36.48 16.02 31.02
N HIS A 268 36.36 17.03 30.15
CA HIS A 268 35.10 17.72 29.92
C HIS A 268 34.17 16.84 29.07
N ILE A 269 32.89 16.79 29.41
CA ILE A 269 31.91 15.88 28.77
C ILE A 269 31.90 15.99 27.23
N MET A 270 32.04 17.20 26.69
CA MET A 270 31.96 17.45 25.24
C MET A 270 33.16 16.95 24.44
N ASP A 271 34.28 16.68 25.10
CA ASP A 271 35.49 16.13 24.46
C ASP A 271 35.34 14.61 24.26
N VAL A 272 34.53 13.97 25.11
CA VAL A 272 34.29 12.53 25.13
C VAL A 272 32.99 12.17 24.42
N PHE A 273 31.96 12.98 24.60
CA PHE A 273 30.61 12.74 24.09
C PHE A 273 30.12 13.87 23.20
N LYS A 274 29.51 13.49 22.09
CA LYS A 274 28.72 14.38 21.24
C LYS A 274 27.25 14.30 21.62
N CYS A 275 26.68 15.41 22.07
CA CYS A 275 25.24 15.47 22.32
C CYS A 275 24.44 15.48 21.00
N ARG A 276 23.55 14.50 20.83
CA ARG A 276 22.60 14.45 19.71
C ARG A 276 21.26 15.11 20.04
N ARG A 277 20.84 15.07 21.32
CA ARG A 277 19.61 15.69 21.81
C ARG A 277 19.81 16.23 23.23
N PRO A 278 19.34 17.46 23.53
CA PRO A 278 18.66 18.41 22.64
C PRO A 278 19.59 19.04 21.59
N LYS A 279 19.04 19.38 20.41
CA LYS A 279 19.82 20.03 19.33
C LYS A 279 20.02 21.52 19.62
N ASP A 280 21.15 22.06 19.18
CA ASP A 280 21.46 23.51 19.19
C ASP A 280 21.41 24.19 20.57
N THR A 281 21.57 23.41 21.65
CA THR A 281 21.60 23.90 23.03
C THR A 281 23.03 23.78 23.57
N LYS A 282 23.55 24.85 24.18
CA LYS A 282 24.83 24.79 24.90
C LYS A 282 24.64 23.99 26.18
N ILE A 283 25.49 22.98 26.37
CA ILE A 283 25.45 22.12 27.56
C ILE A 283 26.27 22.81 28.64
N GLU A 284 25.59 23.64 29.42
CA GLU A 284 26.14 24.35 30.58
C GLU A 284 25.34 23.94 31.82
N TRP A 285 25.96 24.05 32.99
CA TRP A 285 25.39 23.62 34.27
C TRP A 285 23.99 24.21 34.54
N GLU A 286 23.83 25.53 34.37
CA GLU A 286 22.56 26.23 34.57
C GLU A 286 21.47 25.75 33.59
N THR A 287 21.87 25.46 32.35
CA THR A 287 20.95 25.00 31.31
C THR A 287 20.42 23.60 31.63
N ILE A 288 21.27 22.69 32.12
CA ILE A 288 20.85 21.35 32.53
C ILE A 288 19.93 21.42 33.76
N LEU A 289 20.23 22.30 34.72
CA LEU A 289 19.40 22.47 35.92
C LEU A 289 17.97 22.93 35.59
N GLN A 290 17.78 23.67 34.50
CA GLN A 290 16.47 24.07 33.98
C GLN A 290 15.79 22.91 33.21
N MET A 291 16.57 22.05 32.54
CA MET A 291 16.09 20.96 31.67
C MET A 291 15.96 19.60 32.37
N ARG A 292 15.43 19.55 33.60
CA ARG A 292 15.41 18.34 34.44
C ARG A 292 14.60 17.16 33.86
N THR A 293 13.57 17.45 33.08
CA THR A 293 12.67 16.41 32.54
C THR A 293 13.06 15.96 31.13
N VAL A 294 14.08 16.58 30.53
CA VAL A 294 14.49 16.31 29.15
C VAL A 294 15.31 15.03 29.10
N LEU A 295 15.00 14.16 28.13
CA LEU A 295 15.82 13.01 27.79
C LEU A 295 17.00 13.45 26.92
N PHE A 296 18.21 13.18 27.41
CA PHE A 296 19.45 13.45 26.69
C PHE A 296 19.91 12.23 25.92
N GLU A 297 20.49 12.48 24.75
CA GLU A 297 21.15 11.46 23.92
C GLU A 297 22.60 11.87 23.67
N PHE A 298 23.54 11.07 24.17
CA PHE A 298 24.98 11.26 24.01
C PHE A 298 25.59 10.14 23.19
N GLU A 299 26.33 10.50 22.14
CA GLU A 299 27.11 9.58 21.34
C GLU A 299 28.58 9.67 21.75
N LEU A 300 29.22 8.53 21.97
CA LEU A 300 30.64 8.48 22.30
C LEU A 300 31.51 8.79 21.07
N ILE A 301 32.47 9.69 21.23
CA ILE A 301 33.42 10.07 20.17
C ILE A 301 34.52 9.00 20.05
N ARG A 302 34.89 8.67 18.81
CA ARG A 302 35.86 7.63 18.45
C ARG A 302 37.04 8.20 17.68
N THR A 303 38.27 7.78 18.02
CA THR A 303 39.52 8.31 17.43
C THR A 303 40.24 7.39 16.43
N GLY A 304 39.89 6.10 16.27
CA GLY A 304 40.45 5.25 15.20
C GLY A 304 40.09 3.75 15.26
N HIS A 305 40.17 3.04 14.12
CA HIS A 305 39.85 1.59 14.01
C HIS A 305 41.13 0.74 14.02
N SER A 306 41.32 -0.13 15.00
CA SER A 306 42.21 -1.28 14.82
C SER A 306 41.77 -2.45 15.70
N ARG A 307 41.41 -3.56 15.06
CA ARG A 307 41.08 -4.84 15.71
C ARG A 307 42.30 -5.45 16.41
N ALA A 308 43.52 -5.08 16.00
CA ALA A 308 44.76 -5.49 16.68
C ALA A 308 44.94 -4.82 18.05
N ALA A 309 44.35 -3.63 18.26
CA ALA A 309 44.39 -2.96 19.56
C ALA A 309 43.45 -3.61 20.58
N TYR A 310 42.38 -4.28 20.12
CA TYR A 310 41.47 -5.06 20.95
C TYR A 310 42.18 -6.25 21.61
N ASP A 311 42.88 -7.07 20.82
CA ASP A 311 43.65 -8.22 21.33
C ASP A 311 44.84 -7.81 22.21
N ALA A 312 45.37 -6.59 22.01
CA ALA A 312 46.40 -6.02 22.87
C ALA A 312 45.83 -5.51 24.20
N ALA A 313 44.69 -4.82 24.18
CA ALA A 313 44.03 -4.27 25.38
C ALA A 313 43.46 -5.36 26.30
N LEU A 314 42.91 -6.45 25.75
CA LEU A 314 42.40 -7.59 26.52
C LEU A 314 43.49 -8.42 27.22
N LYS A 315 44.74 -8.31 26.78
CA LYS A 315 45.90 -9.04 27.33
C LYS A 315 46.71 -8.21 28.35
N LEU A 316 46.31 -6.96 28.60
CA LEU A 316 47.03 -6.05 29.48
C LEU A 316 46.32 -5.96 30.84
N ASP A 317 46.91 -6.58 31.86
CA ASP A 317 46.52 -6.37 33.26
C ASP A 317 46.75 -4.91 33.69
N ILE A 318 45.84 -4.37 34.50
CA ILE A 318 45.83 -2.97 34.97
C ILE A 318 47.10 -2.62 35.79
N ASP A 319 47.75 -3.62 36.38
CA ASP A 319 48.91 -3.45 37.27
C ASP A 319 50.27 -3.37 36.55
N THR A 320 50.34 -3.68 35.25
CA THR A 320 51.62 -3.80 34.52
C THR A 320 52.03 -2.56 33.72
N PHE A 321 51.36 -1.42 33.94
CA PHE A 321 51.62 -0.17 33.22
C PHE A 321 53.01 0.45 33.49
N ASP A 322 53.74 -0.01 34.51
CA ASP A 322 54.98 0.63 34.92
C ASP A 322 56.23 0.26 34.08
N ASN A 323 56.18 -0.71 33.15
CA ASN A 323 57.44 -1.24 32.57
C ASN A 323 57.52 -1.53 31.06
N VAL A 324 56.58 -1.09 30.21
CA VAL A 324 56.75 -1.28 28.75
C VAL A 324 56.79 0.07 28.03
N SER A 325 57.96 0.38 27.47
CA SER A 325 58.22 1.60 26.72
C SER A 325 57.41 1.63 25.43
N LEU A 326 56.69 2.74 25.20
CA LEU A 326 55.82 3.04 24.05
C LEU A 326 56.38 2.75 22.63
N ASN A 327 57.69 2.53 22.50
CA ASN A 327 58.37 2.37 21.21
C ASN A 327 58.32 0.93 20.64
N GLU A 328 58.16 -0.10 21.47
CA GLU A 328 58.17 -1.49 20.99
C GLU A 328 56.80 -1.92 20.42
N ALA A 329 55.71 -1.46 21.04
CA ALA A 329 54.35 -1.68 20.54
C ALA A 329 54.11 -0.98 19.19
N GLN A 330 54.67 0.23 18.99
CA GLN A 330 54.57 0.95 17.71
C GLN A 330 55.32 0.26 16.56
N LYS A 331 56.47 -0.37 16.84
CA LYS A 331 57.24 -1.10 15.82
C LYS A 331 56.56 -2.40 15.37
N MET A 332 55.97 -3.16 16.28
CA MET A 332 55.23 -4.39 15.91
C MET A 332 53.97 -4.12 15.08
N THR A 333 53.34 -2.96 15.27
CA THR A 333 52.10 -2.59 14.57
C THR A 333 52.35 -2.16 13.12
N LEU A 334 53.53 -1.60 12.82
CA LEU A 334 53.90 -1.14 11.47
C LEU A 334 54.31 -2.30 10.54
N THR A 335 54.94 -3.35 11.07
CA THR A 335 55.40 -4.50 10.28
C THR A 335 54.23 -5.37 9.79
N ASN A 336 53.24 -5.62 10.65
CA ASN A 336 52.08 -6.45 10.31
C ASN A 336 51.11 -5.74 9.33
N ALA A 337 51.13 -4.40 9.26
CA ALA A 337 50.30 -3.63 8.34
C ALA A 337 50.76 -3.71 6.88
N GLN A 338 52.03 -4.06 6.63
CA GLN A 338 52.57 -4.22 5.28
C GLN A 338 52.26 -5.61 4.70
N GLU A 339 52.25 -6.66 5.52
CA GLU A 339 51.98 -8.03 5.06
C GLU A 339 50.51 -8.26 4.66
N LEU A 340 49.56 -7.56 5.29
CA LEU A 340 48.12 -7.66 5.01
C LEU A 340 47.67 -6.92 3.74
N GLN A 341 48.41 -5.89 3.30
CA GLN A 341 48.08 -5.16 2.06
C GLN A 341 48.41 -5.93 0.79
N ASP A 342 49.32 -6.91 0.88
CA ASP A 342 49.70 -7.77 -0.25
C ASP A 342 48.72 -8.96 -0.43
N GLU A 343 48.03 -9.40 0.64
CA GLU A 343 47.00 -10.44 0.56
C GLU A 343 45.64 -9.92 0.02
N GLU A 344 45.25 -8.68 0.35
CA GLU A 344 43.98 -8.09 -0.13
C GLU A 344 43.95 -7.83 -1.65
N LYS A 345 45.10 -7.66 -2.29
CA LYS A 345 45.17 -7.48 -3.76
C LYS A 345 44.98 -8.78 -4.54
N ALA A 346 45.19 -9.94 -3.92
CA ALA A 346 45.12 -11.23 -4.60
C ALA A 346 43.69 -11.81 -4.72
N THR A 347 42.76 -11.35 -3.87
CA THR A 347 41.41 -11.95 -3.74
C THR A 347 40.31 -11.22 -4.52
N ALA A 348 40.60 -10.08 -5.16
CA ALA A 348 39.60 -9.23 -5.80
C ALA A 348 39.18 -9.63 -7.23
N THR A 349 39.76 -10.67 -7.84
CA THR A 349 39.60 -10.92 -9.30
C THR A 349 38.57 -11.98 -9.71
N HIS A 350 37.87 -12.66 -8.81
CA HIS A 350 36.80 -13.59 -9.22
C HIS A 350 35.63 -13.65 -8.23
N LYS A 351 34.45 -13.18 -8.65
CA LYS A 351 33.15 -13.84 -8.39
C LYS A 351 31.98 -13.18 -9.13
N GLU A 352 31.29 -14.01 -9.91
CA GLU A 352 30.04 -13.73 -10.61
C GLU A 352 28.85 -13.63 -9.64
N ILE A 353 27.82 -12.90 -10.06
CA ILE A 353 26.68 -12.46 -9.24
C ILE A 353 25.54 -13.48 -9.32
N GLY A 354 25.18 -14.09 -8.19
CA GLY A 354 23.97 -14.89 -8.00
C GLY A 354 22.93 -14.20 -7.08
N PRO A 355 21.66 -14.66 -7.07
CA PRO A 355 20.53 -13.97 -6.43
C PRO A 355 20.50 -14.02 -4.89
N GLU A 356 21.41 -14.75 -4.24
CA GLU A 356 21.54 -14.77 -2.77
C GLU A 356 22.31 -13.56 -2.18
N SER A 357 22.68 -12.58 -3.00
CA SER A 357 23.59 -11.48 -2.67
C SER A 357 22.92 -10.24 -2.04
N VAL A 358 21.78 -10.40 -1.37
CA VAL A 358 21.21 -9.36 -0.47
C VAL A 358 21.48 -9.72 1.00
N LYS A 359 22.64 -10.30 1.32
CA LYS A 359 23.19 -10.16 2.67
C LYS A 359 23.67 -8.72 2.81
N ARG A 360 22.92 -7.98 3.63
CA ARG A 360 23.15 -6.62 4.12
C ARG A 360 24.63 -6.22 4.05
N ARG A 361 24.94 -5.11 3.37
CA ARG A 361 26.20 -4.38 3.55
C ARG A 361 26.28 -3.91 5.00
N LEU A 362 26.72 -4.78 5.91
CA LEU A 362 27.12 -4.44 7.26
C LEU A 362 28.48 -3.76 7.13
N SER A 363 28.59 -2.49 7.52
CA SER A 363 29.89 -1.86 7.67
C SER A 363 30.68 -2.66 8.70
N GLU A 364 31.79 -3.29 8.32
CA GLU A 364 32.65 -4.14 9.15
C GLU A 364 33.45 -3.37 10.23
N GLY A 365 32.94 -2.22 10.69
CA GLY A 365 33.56 -1.39 11.73
C GLY A 365 32.71 -1.30 13.00
N LEU A 366 33.38 -1.25 14.16
CA LEU A 366 32.71 -1.07 15.45
C LEU A 366 31.89 0.24 15.45
N ARG A 367 30.58 0.18 15.75
CA ARG A 367 29.69 1.35 15.81
C ARG A 367 29.90 2.14 17.12
N SER A 368 29.66 3.44 17.11
CA SER A 368 29.69 4.28 18.32
C SER A 368 28.52 3.94 19.24
N ILE A 369 28.78 3.85 20.55
CA ILE A 369 27.72 3.69 21.55
C ILE A 369 26.89 4.97 21.66
N LEU A 370 25.56 4.81 21.63
CA LEU A 370 24.60 5.88 21.87
C LEU A 370 23.93 5.65 23.23
N LEU A 371 24.07 6.61 24.13
CA LEU A 371 23.53 6.57 25.47
C LEU A 371 22.30 7.47 25.56
N LYS A 372 21.21 6.95 26.11
CA LYS A 372 19.97 7.70 26.30
C LYS A 372 19.56 7.66 27.77
N GLY A 373 19.29 8.83 28.35
CA GLY A 373 19.05 8.94 29.78
C GLY A 373 18.53 10.29 30.24
N GLN A 374 18.38 10.44 31.54
CA GLN A 374 18.00 11.70 32.19
C GLN A 374 19.12 12.19 33.11
N MET A 375 19.24 13.50 33.24
CA MET A 375 20.16 14.14 34.17
C MET A 375 19.44 14.54 35.45
N PHE A 376 20.00 14.15 36.59
CA PHE A 376 19.48 14.49 37.91
C PHE A 376 20.52 15.28 38.69
N TYR A 377 20.07 16.37 39.33
CA TYR A 377 20.90 17.11 40.26
C TYR A 377 20.75 16.54 41.67
N ILE A 378 21.86 16.05 42.23
CA ILE A 378 21.92 15.53 43.59
C ILE A 378 22.40 16.65 44.50
N LYS A 379 21.52 17.12 45.39
CA LYS A 379 21.82 18.21 46.32
C LYS A 379 22.93 17.86 47.33
N ASP A 380 22.98 16.62 47.78
CA ASP A 380 23.90 16.19 48.84
C ASP A 380 25.37 16.14 48.40
N VAL A 381 25.61 15.86 47.11
CA VAL A 381 26.95 15.74 46.50
C VAL A 381 27.27 16.95 45.60
N ASP A 382 26.31 17.89 45.48
CA ASP A 382 26.36 19.05 44.59
C ASP A 382 26.88 18.71 43.18
N SER A 383 26.33 17.63 42.61
CA SER A 383 26.79 17.05 41.34
C SER A 383 25.60 16.62 40.50
N ILE A 384 25.78 16.59 39.17
CA ILE A 384 24.77 16.10 38.23
C ILE A 384 25.10 14.64 37.88
N ILE A 385 24.14 13.73 38.04
CA ILE A 385 24.26 12.35 37.62
C ILE A 385 23.47 12.13 36.33
N PHE A 386 24.06 11.44 35.36
CA PHE A 386 23.39 11.03 34.14
C PHE A 386 23.04 9.54 34.20
N LEU A 387 21.77 9.25 34.51
CA LEU A 387 21.26 7.88 34.52
C LEU A 387 20.81 7.51 33.12
N CYS A 388 21.51 6.57 32.51
CA CYS A 388 21.28 6.22 31.12
C CYS A 388 21.42 4.72 30.85
N SER A 389 20.88 4.34 29.69
CA SER A 389 21.04 3.02 29.11
C SER A 389 21.50 3.16 27.66
N PRO A 390 22.31 2.21 27.16
CA PRO A 390 22.67 2.21 25.75
C PRO A 390 21.44 1.93 24.89
N LEU A 391 21.30 2.69 23.80
CA LEU A 391 20.27 2.50 22.79
C LEU A 391 20.81 1.49 21.77
N ILE A 392 20.32 0.26 21.84
CA ILE A 392 20.74 -0.85 20.99
C ILE A 392 19.50 -1.44 20.35
N GLU A 393 19.46 -1.49 19.02
CA GLU A 393 18.29 -1.96 18.29
C GLU A 393 18.35 -3.46 18.01
N ASN A 394 19.56 -3.99 17.78
CA ASN A 394 19.76 -5.37 17.33
C ASN A 394 20.94 -6.05 18.04
N LEU A 395 20.91 -7.38 18.10
CA LEU A 395 22.01 -8.21 18.60
C LEU A 395 23.30 -8.00 17.78
N ASP A 396 23.18 -7.78 16.47
CA ASP A 396 24.34 -7.49 15.62
C ASP A 396 25.02 -6.17 15.99
N GLU A 397 24.23 -5.17 16.41
CA GLU A 397 24.75 -3.87 16.85
C GLU A 397 25.39 -3.97 18.24
N LEU A 398 24.83 -4.80 19.13
CA LEU A 398 25.41 -5.10 20.44
C LEU A 398 26.85 -5.63 20.28
N HIS A 399 27.04 -6.65 19.44
CA HIS A 399 28.37 -7.19 19.12
C HIS A 399 29.24 -6.18 18.35
N GLY A 400 28.63 -5.39 17.46
CA GLY A 400 29.31 -4.32 16.74
C GLY A 400 29.79 -3.15 17.61
N ILE A 401 29.29 -3.01 18.85
CA ILE A 401 29.81 -2.03 19.83
C ILE A 401 30.86 -2.69 20.75
N GLY A 402 30.95 -4.03 20.76
CA GLY A 402 31.81 -4.79 21.66
C GLY A 402 31.22 -4.98 23.06
N LEU A 403 29.90 -4.82 23.18
CA LEU A 403 29.14 -5.11 24.40
C LEU A 403 28.50 -6.49 24.28
N TYR A 404 28.21 -7.11 25.42
CA TYR A 404 27.45 -8.34 25.52
C TYR A 404 26.16 -8.15 26.32
N LEU A 405 25.27 -9.13 26.24
CA LEU A 405 23.98 -9.09 26.93
C LEU A 405 24.11 -8.99 28.46
N ASN A 406 25.21 -9.52 29.01
CA ASN A 406 25.51 -9.47 30.44
C ASN A 406 26.00 -8.10 30.91
N ASP A 407 26.53 -7.27 30.00
CA ASP A 407 27.00 -5.93 30.34
C ASP A 407 25.85 -4.92 30.48
N LEU A 408 24.65 -5.27 29.99
CA LEU A 408 23.45 -4.46 30.10
C LEU A 408 22.85 -4.52 31.51
N ASN A 409 22.27 -3.39 31.95
CA ASN A 409 21.63 -3.27 33.26
C ASN A 409 20.65 -4.44 33.50
N PRO A 410 20.82 -5.26 34.56
CA PRO A 410 19.98 -6.43 34.79
C PRO A 410 18.55 -6.06 35.19
N HIS A 411 18.37 -4.90 35.81
CA HIS A 411 17.07 -4.35 36.21
C HIS A 411 16.48 -3.40 35.15
N GLY A 412 17.20 -3.16 34.06
CA GLY A 412 16.78 -2.25 32.99
C GLY A 412 16.06 -2.99 31.86
N LEU A 413 15.22 -2.26 31.13
CA LEU A 413 14.50 -2.80 29.97
C LEU A 413 15.38 -2.97 28.72
N SER A 414 16.64 -2.52 28.72
CA SER A 414 17.53 -2.58 27.56
C SER A 414 17.80 -4.02 27.11
N ARG A 415 18.02 -4.93 28.07
CA ARG A 415 18.22 -6.36 27.80
C ARG A 415 16.98 -7.00 27.17
N GLU A 416 15.81 -6.73 27.72
CA GLU A 416 14.53 -7.21 27.17
C GLU A 416 14.25 -6.61 25.79
N LEU A 417 14.56 -5.34 25.59
CA LEU A 417 14.34 -4.65 24.31
C LEU A 417 15.17 -5.26 23.18
N VAL A 418 16.46 -5.57 23.43
CA VAL A 418 17.32 -6.22 22.41
C VAL A 418 16.77 -7.60 22.06
N MET A 419 16.30 -8.37 23.06
CA MET A 419 15.67 -9.67 22.81
C MET A 419 14.32 -9.55 22.09
N ALA A 420 13.50 -8.56 22.47
CA ALA A 420 12.20 -8.30 21.85
C ALA A 420 12.34 -7.81 20.41
N GLY A 421 13.36 -7.01 20.09
CA GLY A 421 13.70 -6.60 18.73
C GLY A 421 13.98 -7.83 17.85
N TRP A 422 14.76 -8.79 18.36
CA TRP A 422 15.02 -10.05 17.66
C TRP A 422 13.75 -10.88 17.43
N GLN A 423 12.90 -11.02 18.46
CA GLN A 423 11.61 -11.71 18.34
C GLN A 423 10.66 -11.02 17.36
N HIS A 424 10.63 -9.68 17.35
CA HIS A 424 9.80 -8.90 16.44
C HIS A 424 10.27 -9.06 14.99
N CYS A 425 11.59 -9.10 14.73
CA CYS A 425 12.12 -9.39 13.40
C CYS A 425 11.63 -10.74 12.88
N SER A 426 11.68 -11.81 13.70
CA SER A 426 11.13 -13.12 13.32
C SER A 426 9.62 -13.07 13.04
N LYS A 427 8.86 -12.33 13.86
CA LYS A 427 7.43 -12.13 13.62
C LYS A 427 7.16 -11.39 12.31
N LEU A 428 7.98 -10.40 11.97
CA LEU A 428 7.87 -9.63 10.74
C LEU A 428 8.17 -10.50 9.51
N GLU A 429 9.17 -11.37 9.59
CA GLU A 429 9.48 -12.35 8.54
C GLU A 429 8.30 -13.28 8.27
N MET A 430 7.66 -13.83 9.31
CA MET A 430 6.44 -14.63 9.16
C MET A 430 5.29 -13.86 8.51
N LEU A 431 5.16 -12.55 8.79
CA LEU A 431 4.13 -11.72 8.16
C LEU A 431 4.41 -11.48 6.68
N PHE A 432 5.68 -11.26 6.31
CA PHE A 432 6.05 -11.12 4.89
C PHE A 432 5.81 -12.41 4.11
N GLU A 433 6.20 -13.55 4.66
CA GLU A 433 5.96 -14.86 4.04
C GLU A 433 4.45 -15.11 3.83
N LYS A 434 3.62 -14.71 4.82
CA LYS A 434 2.17 -14.83 4.71
C LYS A 434 1.57 -13.90 3.65
N GLU A 435 2.07 -12.67 3.52
CA GLU A 435 1.63 -11.74 2.48
C GLU A 435 2.06 -12.20 1.08
N GLU A 436 3.25 -12.79 0.94
CA GLU A 436 3.71 -13.42 -0.30
C GLU A 436 2.80 -14.58 -0.70
N GLN A 437 2.50 -15.50 0.23
CA GLN A 437 1.54 -16.59 -0.01
C GLN A 437 0.17 -16.08 -0.45
N ARG A 438 -0.32 -15.01 0.17
CA ARG A 438 -1.60 -14.39 -0.19
C ARG A 438 -1.57 -13.76 -1.59
N SER A 439 -0.44 -13.19 -1.98
CA SER A 439 -0.22 -12.67 -3.33
C SER A 439 -0.29 -13.79 -4.37
N ASP A 440 0.39 -14.91 -4.11
CA ASP A 440 0.39 -16.08 -5.00
C ASP A 440 -1.01 -16.70 -5.14
N GLU A 441 -1.77 -16.80 -4.03
CA GLU A 441 -3.15 -17.27 -4.05
C GLU A 441 -4.05 -16.35 -4.88
N LEU A 442 -3.86 -15.02 -4.75
CA LEU A 442 -4.62 -14.05 -5.50
C LEU A 442 -4.30 -14.11 -7.00
N GLU A 443 -3.03 -14.28 -7.36
CA GLU A 443 -2.59 -14.45 -8.75
C GLU A 443 -3.22 -15.69 -9.39
N LYS A 444 -3.15 -16.84 -8.72
CA LYS A 444 -3.81 -18.08 -9.17
C LYS A 444 -5.32 -17.90 -9.32
N SER A 445 -5.97 -17.19 -8.40
CA SER A 445 -7.41 -16.91 -8.50
C SER A 445 -7.74 -16.02 -9.69
N LEU A 446 -6.86 -15.09 -10.05
CA LEU A 446 -7.00 -14.20 -11.21
C LEU A 446 -6.83 -14.98 -12.51
N GLU A 447 -5.81 -15.82 -12.62
CA GLU A 447 -5.59 -16.71 -13.77
C GLU A 447 -6.77 -17.65 -14.00
N LEU A 448 -7.30 -18.24 -12.93
CA LEU A 448 -8.51 -19.06 -13.00
C LEU A 448 -9.68 -18.23 -13.51
N ALA A 449 -9.93 -17.05 -12.93
CA ALA A 449 -11.04 -16.19 -13.36
C ALA A 449 -10.95 -15.81 -14.84
N ASP A 450 -9.75 -15.52 -15.36
CA ASP A 450 -9.52 -15.24 -16.78
C ASP A 450 -9.75 -16.48 -17.67
N SER A 451 -9.35 -17.67 -17.21
CA SER A 451 -9.65 -18.93 -17.88
C SER A 451 -11.16 -19.19 -17.97
N TRP A 452 -11.88 -19.07 -16.85
CA TRP A 452 -13.35 -19.21 -16.80
C TRP A 452 -14.05 -18.19 -17.69
N LYS A 453 -13.55 -16.96 -17.73
CA LYS A 453 -14.07 -15.91 -18.61
C LYS A 453 -13.86 -16.26 -20.09
N THR A 454 -12.69 -16.77 -20.44
CA THR A 454 -12.37 -17.18 -21.81
C THR A 454 -13.26 -18.34 -22.26
N GLN A 455 -13.44 -19.36 -21.40
CA GLN A 455 -14.35 -20.48 -21.66
C GLN A 455 -15.81 -20.02 -21.77
N GLY A 456 -16.24 -19.08 -20.91
CA GLY A 456 -17.57 -18.47 -21.00
C GLY A 456 -17.78 -17.71 -22.30
N ASP A 457 -16.77 -16.98 -22.76
CA ASP A 457 -16.79 -16.23 -24.02
C ASP A 457 -16.86 -17.17 -25.23
N GLU A 458 -16.08 -18.27 -25.24
CA GLU A 458 -16.11 -19.27 -26.31
C GLU A 458 -17.48 -19.95 -26.43
N LEU A 459 -18.09 -20.33 -25.30
CA LEU A 459 -19.45 -20.88 -25.27
C LEU A 459 -20.49 -19.88 -25.78
N LEU A 460 -20.37 -18.60 -25.41
CA LEU A 460 -21.29 -17.57 -25.90
C LEU A 460 -21.19 -17.38 -27.41
N TYR A 461 -19.96 -17.31 -27.96
CA TYR A 461 -19.73 -17.17 -29.39
C TYR A 461 -20.12 -18.41 -30.21
N SER A 462 -20.25 -19.58 -29.56
CA SER A 462 -20.81 -20.77 -30.19
C SER A 462 -22.33 -20.68 -30.43
N MET A 463 -23.03 -19.85 -29.64
CA MET A 463 -24.50 -19.71 -29.71
C MET A 463 -24.95 -18.47 -30.49
N ILE A 464 -24.20 -17.37 -30.41
CA ILE A 464 -24.55 -16.07 -31.02
C ILE A 464 -23.34 -15.57 -31.81
N PRO A 465 -23.54 -14.90 -32.97
CA PRO A 465 -22.41 -14.33 -33.69
C PRO A 465 -21.64 -13.30 -32.86
N ARG A 466 -20.29 -13.29 -32.98
CA ARG A 466 -19.39 -12.37 -32.26
C ARG A 466 -19.83 -10.90 -32.32
N PRO A 467 -20.16 -10.32 -33.50
CA PRO A 467 -20.55 -8.91 -33.59
C PRO A 467 -21.83 -8.57 -32.83
N ILE A 468 -22.69 -9.57 -32.57
CA ILE A 468 -23.93 -9.40 -31.82
C ILE A 468 -23.67 -9.60 -30.33
N ALA A 469 -22.90 -10.62 -29.95
CA ALA A 469 -22.52 -10.88 -28.57
C ALA A 469 -21.75 -9.70 -27.95
N GLU A 470 -20.86 -9.05 -28.70
CA GLU A 470 -20.16 -7.84 -28.27
C GLU A 470 -21.10 -6.64 -28.07
N ARG A 471 -22.02 -6.41 -29.01
CA ARG A 471 -23.05 -5.36 -28.88
C ARG A 471 -23.95 -5.57 -27.66
N MET A 472 -24.34 -6.82 -27.39
CA MET A 472 -25.10 -7.18 -26.19
C MET A 472 -24.30 -6.92 -24.91
N ARG A 473 -22.99 -7.21 -24.91
CA ARG A 473 -22.08 -6.93 -23.77
C ARG A 473 -21.97 -5.43 -23.47
N MET A 474 -22.04 -4.59 -24.50
CA MET A 474 -22.05 -3.13 -24.37
C MET A 474 -23.40 -2.55 -23.92
N GLY A 475 -24.42 -3.40 -23.70
CA GLY A 475 -25.74 -2.96 -23.23
C GLY A 475 -26.63 -2.34 -24.32
N GLN A 476 -26.37 -2.60 -25.60
CA GLN A 476 -27.21 -2.09 -26.70
C GLN A 476 -28.47 -2.97 -26.86
N GLU A 477 -29.66 -2.40 -26.63
CA GLU A 477 -30.94 -3.15 -26.55
C GLU A 477 -31.65 -3.45 -27.89
N HIS A 478 -31.12 -3.05 -29.05
CA HIS A 478 -31.84 -3.19 -30.34
C HIS A 478 -31.07 -4.09 -31.32
N VAL A 479 -31.31 -5.40 -31.25
CA VAL A 479 -30.54 -6.44 -31.98
C VAL A 479 -31.21 -6.87 -33.30
N CYS A 480 -32.30 -6.23 -33.71
CA CYS A 480 -32.95 -6.52 -35.00
C CYS A 480 -32.35 -5.67 -36.12
N GLN A 481 -31.92 -6.32 -37.20
CA GLN A 481 -31.35 -5.69 -38.38
C GLN A 481 -32.01 -6.26 -39.65
N SER A 482 -32.36 -5.39 -40.59
CA SER A 482 -32.78 -5.78 -41.93
C SER A 482 -31.58 -5.92 -42.84
N PHE A 483 -31.57 -6.98 -43.64
CA PHE A 483 -30.57 -7.25 -44.65
C PHE A 483 -31.27 -7.34 -46.01
N ASP A 484 -30.84 -6.54 -46.98
CA ASP A 484 -31.50 -6.45 -48.29
C ASP A 484 -31.19 -7.65 -49.18
N GLU A 485 -29.95 -8.15 -49.13
CA GLU A 485 -29.50 -9.28 -49.93
C GLU A 485 -28.76 -10.32 -49.08
N VAL A 486 -29.40 -11.48 -48.92
CA VAL A 486 -28.86 -12.61 -48.15
C VAL A 486 -29.17 -13.90 -48.90
N SER A 487 -28.27 -14.89 -48.82
CA SER A 487 -28.52 -16.24 -49.34
C SER A 487 -28.73 -17.21 -48.20
N VAL A 488 -29.87 -17.89 -48.21
CA VAL A 488 -30.26 -18.89 -47.21
C VAL A 488 -30.17 -20.27 -47.83
N ILE A 489 -29.52 -21.19 -47.11
CA ILE A 489 -29.29 -22.57 -47.50
C ILE A 489 -30.03 -23.49 -46.53
N PHE A 490 -30.80 -24.41 -47.09
CA PHE A 490 -31.44 -25.50 -46.37
C PHE A 490 -30.89 -26.82 -46.89
N ILE A 491 -30.43 -27.69 -45.99
CA ILE A 491 -29.88 -29.01 -46.31
C ILE A 491 -30.66 -30.03 -45.48
N GLU A 492 -31.45 -30.87 -46.11
CA GLU A 492 -32.15 -31.96 -45.42
C GLU A 492 -31.40 -33.27 -45.62
N VAL A 493 -31.23 -33.99 -44.52
CA VAL A 493 -30.69 -35.35 -44.54
C VAL A 493 -31.84 -36.34 -44.57
N LEU A 494 -31.91 -37.10 -45.65
CA LEU A 494 -32.93 -38.10 -45.94
C LEU A 494 -32.44 -39.49 -45.50
N ASN A 495 -33.39 -40.43 -45.38
CA ASN A 495 -33.15 -41.86 -45.14
C ASN A 495 -32.43 -42.19 -43.82
N ILE A 496 -32.55 -41.35 -42.79
CA ILE A 496 -31.97 -41.65 -41.46
C ILE A 496 -32.87 -42.60 -40.64
N CYS A 497 -34.19 -42.52 -40.82
CA CYS A 497 -35.18 -43.41 -40.19
C CYS A 497 -36.36 -43.63 -41.14
N ASP A 498 -36.64 -44.89 -41.48
CA ASP A 498 -38.01 -45.27 -41.86
C ASP A 498 -38.90 -44.99 -40.66
N SER A 499 -39.96 -44.20 -40.84
CA SER A 499 -40.78 -43.60 -39.78
C SER A 499 -41.59 -44.61 -38.92
N GLY A 500 -41.20 -45.89 -38.86
CA GLY A 500 -41.95 -46.98 -38.25
C GLY A 500 -41.16 -47.95 -37.37
N SER A 501 -39.86 -47.75 -37.08
CA SER A 501 -39.13 -48.69 -36.23
C SER A 501 -39.18 -48.33 -34.74
N ASN A 502 -39.81 -49.21 -33.94
CA ASN A 502 -40.01 -49.06 -32.49
C ASN A 502 -38.77 -49.42 -31.64
N ASN A 503 -37.57 -49.45 -32.22
CA ASN A 503 -36.36 -49.94 -31.57
C ASN A 503 -35.45 -48.79 -31.08
N ILE A 504 -35.15 -48.77 -29.78
CA ILE A 504 -34.29 -47.77 -29.12
C ILE A 504 -32.88 -47.73 -29.73
N GLN A 505 -32.37 -48.88 -30.19
CA GLN A 505 -31.04 -49.00 -30.78
C GLN A 505 -30.91 -48.31 -32.15
N GLU A 506 -31.96 -48.37 -32.97
CA GLU A 506 -32.00 -47.69 -34.27
C GLU A 506 -32.09 -46.18 -34.09
N ALA A 507 -32.83 -45.70 -33.07
CA ALA A 507 -32.87 -44.29 -32.72
C ALA A 507 -31.50 -43.75 -32.25
N MET A 508 -30.75 -44.52 -31.44
CA MET A 508 -29.38 -44.15 -31.05
C MET A 508 -28.43 -44.10 -32.25
N GLN A 509 -28.56 -45.04 -33.18
CA GLN A 509 -27.77 -45.06 -34.40
C GLN A 509 -28.13 -43.89 -35.33
N ALA A 510 -29.42 -43.56 -35.47
CA ALA A 510 -29.91 -42.41 -36.22
C ALA A 510 -29.33 -41.09 -35.69
N VAL A 511 -29.35 -40.87 -34.37
CA VAL A 511 -28.74 -39.68 -33.74
C VAL A 511 -27.24 -39.63 -33.98
N THR A 512 -26.55 -40.78 -33.89
CA THR A 512 -25.10 -40.85 -34.14
C THR A 512 -24.77 -40.53 -35.59
N THR A 513 -25.55 -41.04 -36.55
CA THR A 513 -25.38 -40.74 -37.98
C THR A 513 -25.69 -39.27 -38.27
N LEU A 514 -26.76 -38.72 -37.69
CA LEU A 514 -27.11 -37.30 -37.82
C LEU A 514 -25.99 -36.40 -37.27
N ASN A 515 -25.44 -36.71 -36.10
CA ASN A 515 -24.31 -35.98 -35.52
C ASN A 515 -23.08 -36.05 -36.42
N LYS A 516 -22.76 -37.21 -37.00
CA LYS A 516 -21.64 -37.34 -37.95
C LYS A 516 -21.83 -36.47 -39.19
N VAL A 517 -23.03 -36.48 -39.78
CA VAL A 517 -23.34 -35.63 -40.95
C VAL A 517 -23.27 -34.15 -40.56
N PHE A 518 -23.87 -33.74 -39.44
CA PHE A 518 -23.84 -32.35 -38.99
C PHE A 518 -22.44 -31.87 -38.64
N SER A 519 -21.60 -32.70 -38.02
CA SER A 519 -20.17 -32.40 -37.84
C SER A 519 -19.46 -32.20 -39.18
N ALA A 520 -19.75 -33.03 -40.18
CA ALA A 520 -19.17 -32.88 -41.52
C ALA A 520 -19.60 -31.57 -42.20
N LEU A 521 -20.85 -31.13 -41.98
CA LEU A 521 -21.39 -29.85 -42.44
C LEU A 521 -20.73 -28.67 -41.71
N ASP A 522 -20.60 -28.77 -40.38
CA ASP A 522 -19.99 -27.73 -39.54
C ASP A 522 -18.53 -27.48 -39.91
N GLU A 523 -17.77 -28.53 -40.27
CA GLU A 523 -16.39 -28.39 -40.76
C GLU A 523 -16.27 -27.63 -42.10
N GLU A 524 -17.32 -27.62 -42.93
CA GLU A 524 -17.33 -26.88 -44.20
C GLU A 524 -17.78 -25.43 -44.05
N ILE A 525 -18.22 -25.02 -42.85
CA ILE A 525 -18.51 -23.62 -42.56
C ILE A 525 -17.19 -22.86 -42.40
N ILE A 526 -16.92 -21.98 -43.36
CA ILE A 526 -15.81 -21.04 -43.29
C ILE A 526 -16.28 -19.75 -42.63
N SER A 527 -15.96 -19.59 -41.35
CA SER A 527 -16.12 -18.31 -40.63
C SER A 527 -15.19 -17.25 -41.24
N PRO A 528 -15.64 -16.01 -41.53
CA PRO A 528 -16.91 -15.38 -41.14
C PRO A 528 -18.01 -15.39 -42.23
N PHE A 529 -17.84 -16.12 -43.34
CA PHE A 529 -18.67 -15.92 -44.54
C PHE A 529 -20.04 -16.60 -44.49
N ILE A 530 -20.17 -17.65 -43.69
CA ILE A 530 -21.40 -18.42 -43.51
C ILE A 530 -21.64 -18.60 -42.02
N TYR A 531 -22.86 -18.31 -41.57
CA TYR A 531 -23.30 -18.50 -40.20
C TYR A 531 -24.33 -19.63 -40.10
N LYS A 532 -24.14 -20.53 -39.13
CA LYS A 532 -25.08 -21.61 -38.81
C LYS A 532 -26.25 -21.05 -38.02
N VAL A 533 -27.46 -21.27 -38.51
CA VAL A 533 -28.70 -20.85 -37.85
C VAL A 533 -29.30 -22.05 -37.10
N GLU A 534 -30.28 -21.82 -36.23
CA GLU A 534 -31.02 -22.89 -35.57
C GLU A 534 -31.60 -23.89 -36.58
N THR A 535 -31.37 -25.17 -36.31
CA THR A 535 -31.85 -26.30 -37.12
C THR A 535 -33.14 -26.87 -36.55
N VAL A 536 -34.04 -27.33 -37.41
CA VAL A 536 -35.31 -27.96 -37.01
C VAL A 536 -35.31 -29.41 -37.51
N GLY A 537 -35.19 -30.36 -36.59
CA GLY A 537 -35.20 -31.79 -36.92
C GLY A 537 -33.99 -32.21 -37.77
N MET A 538 -34.24 -32.72 -38.98
CA MET A 538 -33.22 -33.24 -39.90
C MET A 538 -32.72 -32.21 -40.92
N VAL A 539 -33.12 -30.95 -40.72
CA VAL A 539 -32.86 -29.86 -41.66
C VAL A 539 -31.81 -28.92 -41.08
N TYR A 540 -30.69 -28.83 -41.78
CA TYR A 540 -29.58 -27.95 -41.47
C TYR A 540 -29.75 -26.61 -42.20
N MET A 541 -29.77 -25.51 -41.44
CA MET A 541 -29.97 -24.16 -41.95
C MET A 541 -28.69 -23.33 -41.79
N ALA A 542 -28.24 -22.74 -42.88
CA ALA A 542 -27.10 -21.83 -42.88
C ALA A 542 -27.42 -20.58 -43.71
N VAL A 543 -26.75 -19.47 -43.39
CA VAL A 543 -26.97 -18.19 -44.06
C VAL A 543 -25.63 -17.55 -44.42
N SER A 544 -25.57 -16.94 -45.60
CA SER A 544 -24.47 -16.06 -46.01
C SER A 544 -25.00 -14.66 -46.30
N GLY A 545 -24.29 -13.63 -45.85
CA GLY A 545 -24.71 -12.22 -45.91
C GLY A 545 -25.38 -11.69 -44.64
N ALA A 546 -25.49 -12.52 -43.59
CA ALA A 546 -25.90 -12.13 -42.24
C ALA A 546 -25.10 -12.97 -41.21
N PRO A 547 -24.66 -12.40 -40.07
CA PRO A 547 -24.89 -11.03 -39.59
C PRO A 547 -24.03 -9.96 -40.26
N ASP A 548 -22.94 -10.35 -40.93
CA ASP A 548 -22.06 -9.43 -41.65
C ASP A 548 -22.49 -9.36 -43.12
N ILE A 549 -22.69 -8.15 -43.62
CA ILE A 549 -23.12 -7.91 -45.00
C ILE A 549 -21.99 -8.33 -45.94
N ASN A 550 -22.28 -9.22 -46.89
CA ASN A 550 -21.31 -9.73 -47.84
C ASN A 550 -21.90 -9.71 -49.26
N PRO A 551 -21.27 -9.00 -50.22
CA PRO A 551 -21.76 -8.97 -51.60
C PRO A 551 -21.66 -10.34 -52.31
N LEU A 552 -20.72 -11.20 -51.90
CA LEU A 552 -20.49 -12.53 -52.50
C LEU A 552 -21.33 -13.63 -51.82
N HIS A 553 -22.45 -13.26 -51.17
CA HIS A 553 -23.27 -14.16 -50.38
C HIS A 553 -23.82 -15.37 -51.16
N ALA A 554 -24.16 -15.18 -52.44
CA ALA A 554 -24.67 -16.26 -53.30
C ALA A 554 -23.58 -17.26 -53.71
N GLU A 555 -22.36 -16.78 -53.95
CA GLU A 555 -21.22 -17.61 -54.32
C GLU A 555 -20.80 -18.50 -53.15
N HIS A 556 -20.60 -17.90 -51.97
CA HIS A 556 -20.25 -18.67 -50.77
C HIS A 556 -21.29 -19.75 -50.44
N ALA A 557 -22.57 -19.45 -50.65
CA ALA A 557 -23.64 -20.41 -50.44
C ALA A 557 -23.59 -21.59 -51.43
N CYS A 558 -23.35 -21.31 -52.71
CA CYS A 558 -23.21 -22.35 -53.74
C CYS A 558 -21.94 -23.18 -53.55
N ASP A 559 -20.81 -22.56 -53.19
CA ASP A 559 -19.55 -23.26 -52.88
C ASP A 559 -19.67 -24.17 -51.67
N MET A 560 -20.36 -23.72 -50.61
CA MET A 560 -20.68 -24.57 -49.47
C MET A 560 -21.52 -25.77 -49.91
N ALA A 561 -22.58 -25.56 -50.67
CA ALA A 561 -23.45 -26.64 -51.13
C ALA A 561 -22.69 -27.70 -51.95
N LEU A 562 -21.80 -27.27 -52.86
CA LEU A 562 -20.97 -28.17 -53.65
C LEU A 562 -19.95 -28.94 -52.80
N ARG A 563 -19.30 -28.28 -51.82
CA ARG A 563 -18.35 -28.92 -50.91
C ARG A 563 -19.00 -29.92 -49.98
N VAL A 564 -20.13 -29.56 -49.38
CA VAL A 564 -20.96 -30.45 -48.57
C VAL A 564 -21.35 -31.70 -49.36
N MET A 565 -21.83 -31.53 -50.59
CA MET A 565 -22.20 -32.64 -51.46
C MET A 565 -21.04 -33.59 -51.74
N LYS A 566 -19.83 -33.06 -51.92
CA LYS A 566 -18.62 -33.86 -52.11
C LYS A 566 -18.21 -34.58 -50.82
N LYS A 567 -18.28 -33.90 -49.68
CA LYS A 567 -17.83 -34.42 -48.39
C LYS A 567 -18.74 -35.52 -47.85
N VAL A 568 -20.06 -35.33 -47.93
CA VAL A 568 -21.02 -36.36 -47.51
C VAL A 568 -20.91 -37.60 -48.40
N LYS A 569 -20.66 -37.45 -49.71
CA LYS A 569 -20.34 -38.59 -50.60
C LYS A 569 -19.05 -39.30 -50.21
N SER A 570 -18.04 -38.58 -49.74
CA SER A 570 -16.76 -39.16 -49.35
C SER A 570 -16.78 -39.93 -48.03
N GLN A 571 -17.77 -39.66 -47.16
CA GLN A 571 -17.92 -40.34 -45.87
C GLN A 571 -18.54 -41.74 -45.97
N ASP A 572 -19.00 -42.15 -47.17
CA ASP A 572 -19.56 -43.49 -47.47
C ASP A 572 -20.55 -43.99 -46.41
N LEU A 573 -21.47 -43.11 -45.97
CA LEU A 573 -22.52 -43.46 -45.03
C LEU A 573 -23.59 -44.28 -45.76
N PRO A 574 -23.89 -45.52 -45.34
CA PRO A 574 -24.88 -46.35 -46.02
C PRO A 574 -26.26 -45.71 -45.93
N ASP A 575 -26.93 -45.66 -47.08
CA ASP A 575 -28.32 -45.22 -47.28
C ASP A 575 -28.63 -43.73 -46.99
N VAL A 576 -27.64 -42.91 -46.61
CA VAL A 576 -27.87 -41.47 -46.37
C VAL A 576 -27.87 -40.69 -47.67
N ALA A 577 -28.95 -39.96 -47.94
CA ALA A 577 -29.03 -39.01 -49.05
C ALA A 577 -29.21 -37.60 -48.51
N ILE A 578 -28.68 -36.60 -49.21
CA ILE A 578 -28.90 -35.19 -48.88
C ILE A 578 -29.55 -34.47 -50.06
N ARG A 579 -30.40 -33.50 -49.74
CA ARG A 579 -30.94 -32.54 -50.71
C ARG A 579 -30.69 -31.12 -50.22
N VAL A 580 -30.38 -30.23 -51.15
CA VAL A 580 -30.02 -28.85 -50.83
C VAL A 580 -30.94 -27.90 -51.58
N GLY A 581 -31.48 -26.90 -50.90
CA GLY A 581 -32.23 -25.78 -51.48
C GLY A 581 -31.62 -24.44 -51.10
N ILE A 582 -31.47 -23.56 -52.08
CA ILE A 582 -30.90 -22.22 -51.89
C ILE A 582 -31.84 -21.17 -52.47
N ASN A 583 -32.08 -20.11 -51.71
CA ASN A 583 -32.80 -18.93 -52.16
C ASN A 583 -32.15 -17.66 -51.63
N SER A 584 -32.20 -16.59 -52.41
CA SER A 584 -31.61 -15.29 -52.09
C SER A 584 -32.70 -14.22 -52.04
N GLY A 585 -32.57 -13.25 -51.14
CA GLY A 585 -33.52 -12.16 -50.99
C GLY A 585 -33.38 -11.43 -49.64
N PRO A 586 -34.28 -10.48 -49.36
CA PRO A 586 -34.23 -9.71 -48.13
C PRO A 586 -34.71 -10.53 -46.92
N VAL A 587 -34.10 -10.29 -45.76
CA VAL A 587 -34.42 -10.95 -44.48
C VAL A 587 -34.29 -9.96 -43.32
N VAL A 588 -35.05 -10.20 -42.26
CA VAL A 588 -34.87 -9.52 -40.97
C VAL A 588 -34.26 -10.53 -40.01
N ALA A 589 -33.12 -10.19 -39.40
CA ALA A 589 -32.45 -11.06 -38.44
C ALA A 589 -32.31 -10.37 -37.08
N GLY A 590 -32.46 -11.14 -36.00
CA GLY A 590 -32.36 -10.61 -34.65
C GLY A 590 -32.30 -11.67 -33.58
N VAL A 591 -31.90 -11.27 -32.37
CA VAL A 591 -31.84 -12.16 -31.21
C VAL A 591 -33.20 -12.22 -30.53
N VAL A 592 -33.72 -13.44 -30.37
CA VAL A 592 -35.00 -13.72 -29.72
C VAL A 592 -34.75 -14.46 -28.41
N GLY A 593 -35.43 -14.03 -27.34
CA GLY A 593 -35.39 -14.66 -26.02
C GLY A 593 -34.39 -14.02 -25.05
N LEU A 594 -34.82 -13.80 -23.80
CA LEU A 594 -34.00 -13.19 -22.74
C LEU A 594 -33.16 -14.21 -21.96
N LYS A 595 -33.70 -15.41 -21.69
CA LYS A 595 -33.01 -16.47 -20.94
C LYS A 595 -32.10 -17.33 -21.81
N VAL A 596 -32.54 -17.59 -23.05
CA VAL A 596 -31.79 -18.36 -24.05
C VAL A 596 -31.82 -17.54 -25.33
N PRO A 597 -30.91 -16.56 -25.48
CA PRO A 597 -30.84 -15.72 -26.67
C PRO A 597 -30.46 -16.54 -27.90
N ARG A 598 -31.25 -16.43 -28.96
CA ARG A 598 -31.06 -17.18 -30.22
C ARG A 598 -31.09 -16.22 -31.39
N TYR A 599 -30.11 -16.33 -32.29
CA TYR A 599 -30.10 -15.53 -33.50
C TYR A 599 -31.02 -16.17 -34.56
N CYS A 600 -32.16 -15.53 -34.81
CA CYS A 600 -33.19 -16.03 -35.71
C CYS A 600 -33.32 -15.13 -36.94
N LEU A 601 -33.65 -15.74 -38.08
CA LEU A 601 -33.96 -15.04 -39.33
C LEU A 601 -35.44 -15.18 -39.65
N PHE A 602 -36.05 -14.07 -40.06
CA PHE A 602 -37.45 -13.96 -40.44
C PHE A 602 -37.57 -13.35 -41.83
N GLY A 603 -38.52 -13.86 -42.62
CA GLY A 603 -38.82 -13.31 -43.93
C GLY A 603 -39.34 -14.36 -44.91
N ASP A 604 -39.95 -13.87 -45.98
CA ASP A 604 -40.44 -14.70 -47.08
C ASP A 604 -39.30 -15.44 -47.81
N THR A 605 -38.09 -14.86 -47.80
CA THR A 605 -36.87 -15.47 -48.34
C THR A 605 -36.53 -16.80 -47.65
N VAL A 606 -36.68 -16.87 -46.31
CA VAL A 606 -36.42 -18.10 -45.53
C VAL A 606 -37.46 -19.17 -45.87
N ASN A 607 -38.73 -18.79 -45.95
CA ASN A 607 -39.81 -19.70 -46.32
C ASN A 607 -39.62 -20.25 -47.74
N THR A 608 -39.24 -19.40 -48.68
CA THR A 608 -38.97 -19.80 -50.07
C THR A 608 -37.76 -20.74 -50.16
N ALA A 609 -36.70 -20.49 -49.38
CA ALA A 609 -35.53 -21.38 -49.30
C ALA A 609 -35.91 -22.79 -48.80
N SER A 610 -36.70 -22.87 -47.72
CA SER A 610 -37.25 -24.14 -47.22
C SER A 610 -38.11 -24.85 -48.26
N ARG A 611 -38.87 -24.11 -49.10
CA ARG A 611 -39.61 -24.73 -50.20
C ARG A 611 -38.72 -25.27 -51.31
N MET A 612 -37.65 -24.55 -51.68
CA MET A 612 -36.67 -25.03 -52.66
C MET A 612 -36.04 -26.34 -52.22
N GLU A 613 -35.73 -26.48 -50.94
CA GLU A 613 -35.23 -27.72 -50.35
C GLU A 613 -36.30 -28.83 -50.38
N SER A 614 -37.52 -28.57 -49.89
CA SER A 614 -38.57 -29.60 -49.83
C SER A 614 -39.01 -30.18 -51.19
N SER A 615 -38.90 -29.38 -52.25
CA SER A 615 -39.21 -29.79 -53.63
C SER A 615 -38.02 -30.38 -54.40
N CYS A 616 -36.84 -30.42 -53.78
CA CYS A 616 -35.58 -30.88 -54.36
C CYS A 616 -35.52 -32.41 -54.44
N ASP A 617 -34.88 -32.90 -55.50
CA ASP A 617 -34.63 -34.32 -55.72
C ASP A 617 -33.37 -34.75 -54.95
N SER A 618 -33.33 -36.01 -54.51
CA SER A 618 -32.19 -36.55 -53.78
C SER A 618 -30.88 -36.37 -54.55
N TRP A 619 -29.81 -35.99 -53.83
CA TRP A 619 -28.48 -35.72 -54.40
C TRP A 619 -28.43 -34.60 -55.45
N LYS A 620 -29.36 -33.64 -55.39
CA LYS A 620 -29.34 -32.42 -56.21
C LYS A 620 -29.34 -31.17 -55.34
N ILE A 621 -28.91 -30.07 -55.95
CA ILE A 621 -28.91 -28.72 -55.36
C ILE A 621 -29.88 -27.87 -56.18
N GLN A 622 -30.98 -27.46 -55.56
CA GLN A 622 -32.02 -26.64 -56.18
C GLN A 622 -31.82 -25.16 -55.84
N LEU A 623 -31.91 -24.32 -56.86
CA LEU A 623 -31.86 -22.86 -56.76
C LEU A 623 -33.21 -22.24 -57.15
N SER A 624 -33.56 -21.15 -56.47
CA SER A 624 -34.61 -20.25 -56.95
C SER A 624 -34.18 -19.54 -58.26
N ASN A 625 -35.15 -19.04 -59.04
CA ASN A 625 -34.86 -18.25 -60.23
C ASN A 625 -33.93 -17.05 -59.94
N TYR A 626 -34.24 -16.31 -58.87
CA TYR A 626 -33.46 -15.13 -58.48
C TYR A 626 -32.01 -15.46 -58.13
N THR A 627 -31.78 -16.54 -57.36
CA THR A 627 -30.42 -17.00 -57.04
C THR A 627 -29.70 -17.52 -58.28
N ALA A 628 -30.40 -18.25 -59.15
CA ALA A 628 -29.82 -18.83 -60.37
C ALA A 628 -29.32 -17.76 -61.34
N LEU A 629 -30.07 -16.65 -61.50
CA LEU A 629 -29.64 -15.51 -62.31
C LEU A 629 -28.36 -14.89 -61.75
N LYS A 630 -28.29 -14.63 -60.44
CA LYS A 630 -27.09 -14.07 -59.78
C LYS A 630 -25.85 -14.93 -59.99
N VAL A 631 -25.93 -16.24 -59.74
CA VAL A 631 -24.75 -17.12 -59.84
C VAL A 631 -24.37 -17.42 -61.30
N ARG A 632 -25.31 -17.31 -62.24
CA ARG A 632 -25.03 -17.47 -63.67
C ARG A 632 -24.18 -16.33 -64.22
N GLU A 633 -24.36 -15.11 -63.72
CA GLU A 633 -23.52 -13.96 -64.07
C GLU A 633 -22.05 -14.17 -63.66
N VAL A 634 -21.82 -14.89 -62.57
CA VAL A 634 -20.50 -15.20 -62.01
C VAL A 634 -19.82 -16.39 -62.72
N GLY A 635 -20.56 -17.18 -63.50
CA GLY A 635 -20.02 -18.32 -64.27
C GLY A 635 -20.35 -19.71 -63.74
N TYR A 636 -21.27 -19.83 -62.77
CA TYR A 636 -21.75 -21.14 -62.31
C TYR A 636 -22.59 -21.85 -63.39
N LYS A 637 -22.42 -23.16 -63.54
CA LYS A 637 -23.20 -23.97 -64.50
C LYS A 637 -24.54 -24.37 -63.88
N VAL A 638 -25.62 -23.70 -64.32
CA VAL A 638 -27.00 -23.94 -63.90
C VAL A 638 -27.86 -24.51 -65.04
N GLU A 639 -28.74 -25.46 -64.73
CA GLU A 639 -29.65 -26.11 -65.68
C GLU A 639 -31.11 -25.83 -65.28
N ALA A 640 -31.96 -25.45 -66.23
CA ALA A 640 -33.37 -25.19 -65.94
C ALA A 640 -34.13 -26.50 -65.71
N ARG A 641 -34.79 -26.64 -64.55
CA ARG A 641 -35.67 -27.78 -64.23
C ARG A 641 -37.06 -27.61 -64.85
N GLY A 642 -37.49 -26.37 -65.03
CA GLY A 642 -38.85 -25.99 -65.45
C GLY A 642 -39.71 -25.49 -64.28
N PHE A 643 -41.01 -25.39 -64.52
CA PHE A 643 -41.98 -24.92 -63.53
C PHE A 643 -42.32 -26.02 -62.53
N VAL A 644 -42.03 -25.76 -61.25
CA VAL A 644 -42.37 -26.64 -60.13
C VAL A 644 -43.45 -25.96 -59.29
N LYS A 645 -44.49 -26.74 -58.93
CA LYS A 645 -45.58 -26.24 -58.10
C LYS A 645 -45.14 -26.11 -56.64
N VAL A 646 -44.91 -24.89 -56.20
CA VAL A 646 -44.44 -24.57 -54.85
C VAL A 646 -45.61 -24.16 -53.96
N LYS A 647 -45.73 -24.80 -52.80
CA LYS A 647 -46.79 -24.53 -51.82
C LYS A 647 -46.77 -23.06 -51.37
N GLY A 648 -47.85 -22.34 -51.67
CA GLY A 648 -48.02 -20.92 -51.31
C GLY A 648 -47.43 -19.91 -52.30
N LYS A 649 -46.73 -20.36 -53.35
CA LYS A 649 -46.15 -19.48 -54.39
C LYS A 649 -46.69 -19.76 -55.80
N GLY A 650 -47.33 -20.89 -56.03
CA GLY A 650 -47.81 -21.27 -57.37
C GLY A 650 -46.70 -21.97 -58.17
N ASP A 651 -46.74 -21.84 -59.48
CA ASP A 651 -45.73 -22.43 -60.37
C ASP A 651 -44.50 -21.52 -60.42
N MET A 652 -43.37 -22.01 -59.91
CA MET A 652 -42.10 -21.28 -59.85
C MET A 652 -41.06 -21.95 -60.73
N GLU A 653 -40.35 -21.16 -61.52
CA GLU A 653 -39.20 -21.67 -62.28
C GLU A 653 -38.03 -21.95 -61.34
N THR A 654 -37.44 -23.14 -61.47
CA THR A 654 -36.36 -23.61 -60.59
C THR A 654 -35.20 -24.15 -61.41
N TYR A 655 -34.01 -24.12 -60.81
CA TYR A 655 -32.76 -24.45 -61.49
C TYR A 655 -31.94 -25.45 -60.67
N TRP A 656 -31.20 -26.31 -61.37
CA TRP A 656 -30.22 -27.21 -60.79
C TRP A 656 -28.83 -26.58 -60.85
N LEU A 657 -28.11 -26.61 -59.73
CA LEU A 657 -26.68 -26.28 -59.72
C LEU A 657 -25.85 -27.52 -60.05
N LEU A 658 -25.07 -27.47 -61.13
CA LEU A 658 -24.28 -28.62 -61.60
C LEU A 658 -22.80 -28.52 -61.17
N LYS A 659 -22.16 -27.37 -61.41
CA LYS A 659 -20.73 -27.14 -61.14
C LYS A 659 -20.46 -25.68 -60.78
N GLY A 660 -19.40 -25.47 -60.02
CA GLY A 660 -18.81 -24.15 -59.76
C GLY A 660 -18.23 -23.50 -61.03
N PRO A 661 -17.84 -22.22 -60.95
CA PRO A 661 -17.11 -21.54 -62.02
C PRO A 661 -15.78 -22.27 -62.31
N GLU A 662 -15.34 -22.23 -63.58
CA GLU A 662 -14.06 -22.81 -64.03
C GLU A 662 -12.85 -22.00 -63.58
#